data_AF-B3RLF2-F1
#
_entry.id   AF-B3RLF2-F1
#
_cell.length_a   1.000
_cell.length_b   1.000
_cell.length_c   1.000
_cell.angle_alpha   90.00
_cell.angle_beta   90.00
_cell.angle_gamma   90.00
#
_symmetry.space_group_name_H-M   'P 1'
#
loop_
_entity.id
_entity.type
_entity.pdbx_description
1 polymer ?
#
loop_
_entity_poly.entity_id
_entity_poly.type
_entity_poly.pdbx_seq_one_letter_code
_entity_poly.pdbx_strand_id
1 'polypeptide(L)'
;MAKSVFAFHNDSLQFEASNSYSGYLVVPIRSETSPIEDRWEGDIDYDFLSRIASYNKTFIPIDLGNLDILNDAIITRNYGNNPSYYEVAQICRHRTPVDNLWGESNLNFITYYQEKYGIMIKNTTQPLLRPKYLSKKRNMLRSNSGQKSQFSVKSCNKSQTQSVADTITHHSKGKSKVIELIPELCKRSIFPASVWKSLACIRSILWRMESMLSVKEFENKMQESWIVGSSRNERQLQNNSLTMTILKALTLARANDDFNLETLEFLGDSYLKYAVSISFFLSYSKFHEGQLSSLKSKIVSNENLYQIGIKMGLPGYIIGHNVDQNDIWVPPGFSIAKKSDSIGLEEQLSTLNLSMTSRVHPTQKLKNKCIADVMEALLGGILLELGENSANNFITNNLGIKVGRLSHNIAKLDDDARKEISKIYNAHNLKDLEAVLGYSFKDRKLLISALTHATYNHNRIAEGVECYQRLEFLGDAILQYIVVRHCYHANNNYKPADLHDFVEASLQNESLAVMTMVYGIHKYFFYNSPSLFSQINQLLQIVDTNEECEQRLSTEEKALVYSNSLKDGVMIPKPLGDLFESLIGAIFIDCGRSIEVVNDLVLRLLQPQHAIFAQGVPKSPIRILHEKFPSGLLFKKEKTEDNSLRKLSLQVPDGSYFTATGINYKHCKKVLCMMALRCYDENSN
;
A
#
# COMPACT_ATOMS: atom_id res chain seq x y z
N MET A 1 28.40 7.56 24.37
CA MET A 1 27.50 6.41 24.59
C MET A 1 26.90 5.89 23.29
N ALA A 2 26.16 6.71 22.53
CA ALA A 2 25.52 6.29 21.27
C ALA A 2 26.52 5.70 20.24
N LYS A 3 27.66 6.36 20.01
CA LYS A 3 28.72 5.88 19.11
C LYS A 3 29.30 4.51 19.49
N SER A 4 29.55 4.28 20.79
CA SER A 4 30.11 3.00 21.29
C SER A 4 29.11 1.85 21.27
N VAL A 5 27.81 2.14 21.31
CA VAL A 5 26.74 1.13 21.36
C VAL A 5 26.16 0.85 19.97
N PHE A 6 26.02 1.88 19.14
CA PHE A 6 25.23 1.87 17.91
C PHE A 6 26.00 2.38 16.68
N ALA A 7 27.34 2.42 16.67
CA ALA A 7 28.12 2.69 15.46
C ALA A 7 27.59 3.86 14.58
N PHE A 8 27.22 4.99 15.19
CA PHE A 8 26.85 6.20 14.45
C PHE A 8 28.06 6.72 13.66
N HIS A 9 27.81 7.37 12.51
CA HIS A 9 28.87 8.07 11.77
C HIS A 9 29.42 9.20 12.65
N ASN A 10 30.71 9.52 12.53
CA ASN A 10 31.34 10.56 13.36
C ASN A 10 30.58 11.89 13.27
N ASP A 11 30.08 12.22 12.08
CA ASP A 11 29.52 13.54 11.80
C ASP A 11 27.99 13.60 11.95
N SER A 12 27.28 12.46 12.08
CA SER A 12 25.80 12.46 12.09
C SER A 12 25.15 12.80 13.43
N LEU A 13 25.96 12.87 14.51
CA LEU A 13 25.53 13.26 15.85
C LEU A 13 26.52 14.21 16.52
N GLN A 14 27.42 14.83 15.75
CA GLN A 14 28.33 15.84 16.30
C GLN A 14 27.57 17.15 16.48
N PHE A 15 27.57 17.64 17.72
CA PHE A 15 27.07 18.96 18.03
C PHE A 15 28.19 19.97 17.72
N GLU A 16 28.02 20.75 16.66
CA GLU A 16 28.85 21.92 16.37
C GLU A 16 28.01 23.18 16.54
N ALA A 17 28.18 23.84 17.68
CA ALA A 17 27.43 25.05 18.04
C ALA A 17 27.54 26.18 17.01
N SER A 18 28.60 26.18 16.20
CA SER A 18 28.88 27.18 15.16
C SER A 18 28.21 26.91 13.82
N ASN A 19 27.77 25.67 13.54
CA ASN A 19 27.36 25.23 12.20
C ASN A 19 25.85 24.94 12.06
N SER A 20 25.07 24.91 13.14
CA SER A 20 23.62 24.66 13.05
C SER A 20 22.79 25.82 13.61
N TYR A 21 21.73 26.19 12.86
CA TYR A 21 20.76 27.21 13.27
C TYR A 21 19.88 26.73 14.47
N SER A 22 19.84 25.41 14.69
CA SER A 22 19.23 24.76 15.85
C SER A 22 19.97 23.44 16.13
N GLY A 23 20.29 23.17 17.39
CA GLY A 23 20.98 21.95 17.82
C GLY A 23 20.26 21.32 19.00
N TYR A 24 20.03 20.01 18.93
CA TYR A 24 19.35 19.26 19.98
C TYR A 24 20.37 18.45 20.78
N LEU A 25 20.31 18.54 22.11
CA LEU A 25 21.13 17.75 23.01
C LEU A 25 20.24 16.68 23.66
N VAL A 26 20.62 15.41 23.50
CA VAL A 26 19.96 14.29 24.19
C VAL A 26 20.78 13.93 25.43
N VAL A 27 20.19 14.13 26.62
CA VAL A 27 20.84 13.89 27.92
C VAL A 27 20.05 12.92 28.79
N PRO A 28 20.72 12.13 29.65
CA PRO A 28 20.03 11.37 30.68
C PRO A 28 19.50 12.31 31.77
N ILE A 29 18.29 12.04 32.23
CA ILE A 29 17.63 12.76 33.33
C ILE A 29 17.46 11.83 34.54
N ARG A 30 17.59 12.39 35.74
CA ARG A 30 17.32 11.69 37.00
C ARG A 30 15.80 11.70 37.22
N SER A 31 15.20 10.52 37.38
CA SER A 31 13.80 10.43 37.78
C SER A 31 13.73 10.55 39.30
N GLU A 32 13.27 11.68 39.83
CA GLU A 32 13.21 11.89 41.29
C GLU A 32 11.89 11.38 41.93
N THR A 33 10.87 11.01 41.16
CA THR A 33 9.61 10.44 41.68
C THR A 33 8.92 9.51 40.67
N SER A 34 8.11 8.55 41.16
CA SER A 34 7.14 7.81 40.32
C SER A 34 6.31 8.80 39.49
N PRO A 35 6.03 8.53 38.21
CA PRO A 35 5.39 9.49 37.32
C PRO A 35 3.98 9.80 37.84
N ILE A 36 3.83 10.96 38.47
CA ILE A 36 2.54 11.62 38.64
C ILE A 36 2.26 12.28 37.28
N GLU A 37 1.04 12.07 36.78
CA GLU A 37 0.56 12.46 35.46
C GLU A 37 1.14 13.81 34.96
N ASP A 38 1.74 13.76 33.78
CA ASP A 38 2.09 14.88 32.89
C ASP A 38 3.14 15.93 33.32
N ARG A 39 3.95 15.69 34.36
CA ARG A 39 5.19 16.49 34.59
C ARG A 39 6.43 15.62 34.68
N TRP A 40 7.34 15.81 33.73
CA TRP A 40 8.70 15.30 33.80
C TRP A 40 9.54 16.30 34.61
N GLU A 41 9.46 16.23 35.93
CA GLU A 41 10.40 16.94 36.82
C GLU A 41 11.64 16.04 37.01
N GLY A 42 12.77 16.46 36.45
CA GLY A 42 14.02 15.72 36.56
C GLY A 42 15.20 16.53 36.03
N ASP A 43 16.23 16.67 36.85
CA ASP A 43 17.48 17.33 36.47
C ASP A 43 18.38 16.40 35.63
N ILE A 44 19.30 17.01 34.88
CA ILE A 44 20.33 16.28 34.13
C ILE A 44 21.19 15.48 35.11
N ASP A 45 21.39 14.19 34.84
CA ASP A 45 22.20 13.32 35.69
C ASP A 45 23.72 13.54 35.46
N TYR A 46 24.23 14.67 35.97
CA TYR A 46 25.64 15.05 35.87
C TYR A 46 26.58 14.05 36.57
N ASP A 47 26.12 13.39 37.64
CA ASP A 47 26.90 12.37 38.36
C ASP A 47 27.09 11.11 37.51
N PHE A 48 26.04 10.67 36.82
CA PHE A 48 26.14 9.57 35.84
C PHE A 48 27.05 9.93 34.67
N LEU A 49 26.92 11.14 34.12
CA LEU A 49 27.77 11.64 33.04
C LEU A 49 29.25 11.68 33.46
N SER A 50 29.55 12.21 34.65
CA SER A 50 30.91 12.30 35.20
C SER A 50 31.53 10.94 35.46
N ARG A 51 30.75 10.01 36.04
CA ARG A 51 31.19 8.61 36.23
C ARG A 51 31.52 7.96 34.89
N ILE A 52 30.68 8.12 33.88
CA ILE A 52 30.94 7.52 32.56
C ILE A 52 32.16 8.14 31.87
N ALA A 53 32.33 9.46 32.00
CA ALA A 53 33.50 10.16 31.44
C ALA A 53 34.82 9.67 32.05
N SER A 54 34.80 9.23 33.32
CA SER A 54 35.99 8.70 34.00
C SER A 54 36.45 7.31 33.51
N TYR A 55 35.60 6.56 32.79
CA TYR A 55 35.94 5.22 32.32
C TYR A 55 36.63 5.24 30.94
N ASN A 56 37.85 4.70 30.87
CA ASN A 56 38.58 4.52 29.60
C ASN A 56 38.07 3.34 28.74
N LYS A 57 37.25 2.44 29.30
CA LYS A 57 36.71 1.25 28.62
C LYS A 57 35.22 1.11 28.88
N THR A 58 34.46 0.74 27.84
CA THR A 58 33.00 0.54 27.91
C THR A 58 32.58 -0.77 28.56
N PHE A 59 33.50 -1.75 28.59
CA PHE A 59 33.31 -3.05 29.21
C PHE A 59 34.43 -3.34 30.19
N ILE A 60 34.05 -3.70 31.41
CA ILE A 60 34.94 -4.00 32.53
C ILE A 60 34.76 -5.46 32.98
N PRO A 61 35.77 -6.09 33.60
CA PRO A 61 35.62 -7.40 34.22
C PRO A 61 34.46 -7.40 35.24
N ILE A 62 33.78 -8.54 35.38
CA ILE A 62 32.75 -8.72 36.41
C ILE A 62 33.43 -8.91 37.76
N ASP A 63 32.99 -8.16 38.77
CA ASP A 63 33.36 -8.42 40.15
C ASP A 63 32.60 -9.66 40.65
N LEU A 64 33.32 -10.78 40.80
CA LEU A 64 32.76 -12.05 41.25
C LEU A 64 32.36 -12.03 42.73
N GLY A 65 32.82 -11.03 43.52
CA GLY A 65 32.45 -10.86 44.92
C GLY A 65 31.06 -10.25 45.13
N ASN A 66 30.55 -9.51 44.15
CA ASN A 66 29.23 -8.88 44.20
C ASN A 66 28.48 -9.01 42.87
N LEU A 67 27.75 -10.11 42.73
CA LEU A 67 26.98 -10.40 41.52
C LEU A 67 25.64 -9.65 41.46
N ASP A 68 25.17 -9.04 42.54
CA ASP A 68 23.91 -8.26 42.52
C ASP A 68 24.01 -7.01 41.65
N ILE A 69 25.23 -6.54 41.37
CA ILE A 69 25.53 -5.51 40.37
C ILE A 69 25.09 -5.93 38.96
N LEU A 70 24.83 -7.22 38.72
CA LEU A 70 24.39 -7.75 37.43
C LEU A 70 22.87 -7.69 37.19
N ASN A 71 22.05 -7.31 38.19
CA ASN A 71 20.59 -7.31 38.05
C ASN A 71 20.07 -6.33 36.96
N ASP A 72 20.78 -5.23 36.69
CA ASP A 72 20.51 -4.30 35.58
C ASP A 72 21.76 -4.12 34.71
N ALA A 73 22.34 -5.23 34.27
CA ALA A 73 23.60 -5.21 33.54
C ALA A 73 23.53 -5.84 32.15
N ILE A 74 24.34 -5.29 31.26
CA ILE A 74 24.65 -5.89 29.97
C ILE A 74 26.01 -6.54 30.03
N ILE A 75 26.09 -7.76 29.51
CA ILE A 75 27.32 -8.53 29.45
C ILE A 75 27.67 -8.90 28.01
N THR A 76 28.96 -9.06 27.77
CA THR A 76 29.50 -9.63 26.54
C THR A 76 30.48 -10.75 26.88
N ARG A 77 30.59 -11.73 25.99
CA ARG A 77 31.55 -12.82 26.12
C ARG A 77 32.97 -12.27 25.93
N ASN A 78 33.89 -12.75 26.75
CA ASN A 78 35.32 -12.46 26.63
C ASN A 78 36.06 -13.50 25.76
N TYR A 79 35.32 -14.34 25.05
CA TYR A 79 35.82 -15.43 24.22
C TYR A 79 35.05 -15.48 22.89
N GLY A 80 35.74 -15.95 21.84
CA GLY A 80 35.21 -16.01 20.48
C GLY A 80 35.36 -14.71 19.67
N ASN A 81 35.21 -14.82 18.35
CA ASN A 81 35.57 -13.74 17.42
C ASN A 81 34.51 -12.64 17.25
N ASN A 82 33.25 -12.88 17.62
CA ASN A 82 32.14 -11.94 17.41
C ASN A 82 31.48 -11.51 18.73
N PRO A 83 31.63 -10.25 19.16
CA PRO A 83 31.01 -9.76 20.39
C PRO A 83 29.49 -9.74 20.25
N SER A 84 28.84 -10.45 21.17
CA SER A 84 27.39 -10.54 21.32
C SER A 84 27.00 -9.96 22.67
N TYR A 85 25.96 -9.12 22.68
CA TYR A 85 25.51 -8.43 23.88
C TYR A 85 24.28 -9.13 24.47
N TYR A 86 24.27 -9.24 25.79
CA TYR A 86 23.22 -9.94 26.53
C TYR A 86 22.79 -9.10 27.71
N GLU A 87 21.49 -9.04 27.95
CA GLU A 87 20.95 -8.63 29.25
C GLU A 87 21.02 -9.81 30.21
N VAL A 88 21.42 -9.57 31.46
CA VAL A 88 21.35 -10.61 32.50
C VAL A 88 19.90 -10.74 32.95
N ALA A 89 19.22 -11.79 32.53
CA ALA A 89 17.83 -12.03 32.90
C ALA A 89 17.70 -12.68 34.29
N GLN A 90 18.65 -13.55 34.64
CA GLN A 90 18.66 -14.23 35.94
C GLN A 90 20.07 -14.64 36.36
N ILE A 91 20.36 -14.52 37.67
CA ILE A 91 21.54 -15.10 38.32
C ILE A 91 21.13 -16.45 38.91
N CYS A 92 21.59 -17.54 38.30
CA CYS A 92 21.25 -18.92 38.68
C CYS A 92 22.14 -19.38 39.84
N ARG A 93 21.82 -18.94 41.08
CA ARG A 93 22.59 -19.29 42.30
C ARG A 93 22.64 -20.80 42.61
N HIS A 94 21.69 -21.57 42.07
CA HIS A 94 21.60 -23.01 42.24
C HIS A 94 22.43 -23.80 41.20
N ARG A 95 23.11 -23.13 40.27
CA ARG A 95 23.92 -23.78 39.22
C ARG A 95 25.34 -23.25 39.18
N THR A 96 26.30 -24.13 38.95
CA THR A 96 27.74 -23.85 38.91
C THR A 96 28.38 -24.43 37.63
N PRO A 97 29.61 -24.01 37.28
CA PRO A 97 30.37 -24.58 36.15
C PRO A 97 30.59 -26.10 36.20
N VAL A 98 30.47 -26.74 37.36
CA VAL A 98 30.61 -28.19 37.53
C VAL A 98 29.37 -28.94 37.03
N ASP A 99 28.21 -28.27 36.99
CA ASP A 99 26.97 -28.89 36.57
C ASP A 99 26.96 -29.24 35.07
N ASN A 100 26.08 -30.18 34.73
CA ASN A 100 25.91 -30.67 33.36
C ASN A 100 25.49 -29.55 32.40
N LEU A 101 26.22 -29.44 31.29
CA LEU A 101 25.93 -28.52 30.21
C LEU A 101 24.67 -29.00 29.47
N TRP A 102 23.64 -28.13 29.42
CA TRP A 102 22.37 -28.41 28.73
C TRP A 102 21.63 -29.69 29.18
N GLY A 103 21.93 -30.21 30.38
CA GLY A 103 21.35 -31.44 30.90
C GLY A 103 21.95 -32.73 30.30
N GLU A 104 23.06 -32.64 29.56
CA GLU A 104 23.79 -33.82 29.06
C GLU A 104 24.69 -34.38 30.15
N SER A 105 24.53 -35.67 30.50
CA SER A 105 25.22 -36.29 31.65
C SER A 105 26.74 -36.36 31.53
N ASN A 106 27.28 -36.22 30.32
CA ASN A 106 28.68 -36.52 30.01
C ASN A 106 29.52 -35.27 29.68
N LEU A 107 28.96 -34.06 29.85
CA LEU A 107 29.64 -32.82 29.50
C LEU A 107 29.28 -31.72 30.50
N ASN A 108 30.27 -31.13 31.16
CA ASN A 108 30.07 -29.97 32.05
C ASN A 108 30.69 -28.71 31.42
N PHE A 109 30.46 -27.54 32.02
CA PHE A 109 30.96 -26.30 31.45
C PHE A 109 32.50 -26.26 31.46
N ILE A 110 33.15 -26.80 32.49
CA ILE A 110 34.61 -26.81 32.62
C ILE A 110 35.26 -27.58 31.46
N THR A 111 34.85 -28.83 31.21
CA THR A 111 35.40 -29.64 30.13
C THR A 111 35.11 -29.03 28.77
N TYR A 112 33.90 -28.52 28.56
CA TYR A 112 33.53 -27.86 27.31
C TYR A 112 34.39 -26.64 26.97
N TYR A 113 34.58 -25.72 27.93
CA TYR A 113 35.38 -24.51 27.68
C TYR A 113 36.87 -24.81 27.52
N GLN A 114 37.37 -25.85 28.22
CA GLN A 114 38.74 -26.33 28.06
C GLN A 114 38.97 -26.98 26.69
N GLU A 115 38.10 -27.90 26.27
CA GLU A 115 38.26 -28.63 25.00
C GLU A 115 38.03 -27.73 23.77
N LYS A 116 37.03 -26.84 23.83
CA LYS A 116 36.62 -26.04 22.67
C LYS A 116 37.38 -24.73 22.53
N TYR A 117 37.71 -24.08 23.65
CA TYR A 117 38.30 -22.74 23.65
C TYR A 117 39.68 -22.70 24.33
N GLY A 118 40.14 -23.80 24.95
CA GLY A 118 41.41 -23.82 25.69
C GLY A 118 41.39 -22.97 26.96
N ILE A 119 40.20 -22.72 27.55
CA ILE A 119 40.04 -21.81 28.69
C ILE A 119 39.84 -22.61 29.98
N MET A 120 40.74 -22.42 30.95
CA MET A 120 40.58 -22.94 32.31
C MET A 120 39.75 -21.97 33.18
N ILE A 121 38.66 -22.48 33.75
CA ILE A 121 37.79 -21.75 34.69
C ILE A 121 38.43 -21.77 36.08
N LYS A 122 38.67 -20.60 36.69
CA LYS A 122 39.33 -20.51 38.00
C LYS A 122 38.35 -20.69 39.15
N ASN A 123 37.15 -20.11 39.07
CA ASN A 123 36.14 -20.24 40.12
C ASN A 123 35.07 -21.26 39.71
N THR A 124 35.17 -22.49 40.22
CA THR A 124 34.22 -23.56 39.90
C THR A 124 32.91 -23.48 40.69
N THR A 125 32.86 -22.65 41.74
CA THR A 125 31.68 -22.48 42.61
C THR A 125 30.82 -21.27 42.26
N GLN A 126 31.25 -20.44 41.30
CA GLN A 126 30.51 -19.25 40.89
C GLN A 126 29.14 -19.64 40.31
N PRO A 127 28.09 -18.85 40.54
CA PRO A 127 26.79 -19.11 39.97
C PRO A 127 26.77 -18.79 38.47
N LEU A 128 25.94 -19.50 37.71
CA LEU A 128 25.77 -19.26 36.27
C LEU A 128 24.81 -18.09 35.99
N LEU A 129 24.96 -17.47 34.82
CA LEU A 129 24.08 -16.40 34.33
C LEU A 129 23.17 -16.93 33.24
N ARG A 130 21.88 -16.57 33.30
CA ARG A 130 20.93 -16.77 32.21
C ARG A 130 20.80 -15.48 31.40
N PRO A 131 21.42 -15.40 30.20
CA PRO A 131 21.33 -14.23 29.35
C PRO A 131 20.04 -14.18 28.51
N LYS A 132 19.56 -12.96 28.27
CA LYS A 132 18.62 -12.62 27.20
C LYS A 132 19.37 -11.88 26.09
N TYR A 133 19.31 -12.39 24.87
CA TYR A 133 20.04 -11.80 23.75
C TYR A 133 19.50 -10.43 23.36
N LEU A 134 20.40 -9.47 23.19
CA LEU A 134 20.08 -8.14 22.69
C LEU A 134 20.51 -8.05 21.23
N SER A 135 19.53 -7.99 20.32
CA SER A 135 19.78 -7.68 18.92
C SER A 135 20.38 -6.28 18.78
N LYS A 136 21.42 -6.13 17.96
CA LYS A 136 22.02 -4.82 17.63
C LYS A 136 21.13 -3.97 16.70
N LYS A 137 20.17 -4.60 16.00
CA LYS A 137 19.27 -3.97 15.04
C LYS A 137 17.85 -4.25 15.47
N ARG A 138 17.11 -3.19 15.80
CA ARG A 138 15.72 -3.29 16.19
C ARG A 138 15.01 -2.02 15.77
N ASN A 139 14.36 -2.07 14.62
CA ASN A 139 13.36 -1.09 14.26
C ASN A 139 12.21 -1.16 15.28
N MET A 140 12.16 -0.17 16.17
CA MET A 140 11.13 -0.04 17.21
C MET A 140 9.90 0.73 16.72
N LEU A 141 9.85 1.12 15.44
CA LEU A 141 8.69 1.81 14.85
C LEU A 141 7.54 0.85 14.52
N ARG A 142 7.76 -0.47 14.61
CA ARG A 142 6.74 -1.46 14.31
C ARG A 142 6.01 -1.94 15.55
N SER A 143 4.68 -1.97 15.47
CA SER A 143 3.82 -2.62 16.45
C SER A 143 3.97 -4.14 16.40
N ASN A 144 3.89 -4.79 17.56
CA ASN A 144 3.99 -6.25 17.71
C ASN A 144 2.88 -7.01 16.95
N SER A 145 1.78 -6.35 16.58
CA SER A 145 0.69 -6.94 15.76
C SER A 145 1.10 -7.16 14.30
N GLY A 146 1.89 -6.25 13.71
CA GLY A 146 2.38 -6.33 12.33
C GLY A 146 3.48 -7.37 12.10
N GLN A 147 4.12 -7.85 13.18
CA GLN A 147 5.10 -8.94 13.10
C GLN A 147 4.46 -10.31 12.83
N LYS A 148 3.18 -10.51 13.19
CA LYS A 148 2.47 -11.78 12.96
C LYS A 148 1.93 -11.91 11.53
N SER A 149 1.63 -10.80 10.85
CA SER A 149 0.93 -10.82 9.55
C SER A 149 1.86 -10.99 8.34
N GLN A 150 3.17 -10.77 8.47
CA GLN A 150 4.16 -11.02 7.39
C GLN A 150 4.82 -12.41 7.47
N PHE A 151 4.56 -13.20 8.53
CA PHE A 151 5.17 -14.51 8.71
C PHE A 151 4.30 -15.69 8.28
N SER A 152 3.08 -15.48 7.76
CA SER A 152 2.24 -16.59 7.30
C SER A 152 2.40 -16.97 5.82
N VAL A 153 3.22 -16.26 5.02
CA VAL A 153 3.51 -16.67 3.63
C VAL A 153 4.97 -16.39 3.26
N LYS A 154 5.91 -17.12 3.87
CA LYS A 154 7.23 -17.45 3.29
C LYS A 154 7.71 -18.79 3.83
N SER A 155 7.19 -19.87 3.26
CA SER A 155 7.93 -21.14 3.25
C SER A 155 9.02 -21.03 2.18
N CYS A 156 10.22 -20.65 2.59
CA CYS A 156 11.44 -21.14 1.96
C CYS A 156 12.65 -20.82 2.84
N ASN A 157 13.21 -21.87 3.46
CA ASN A 157 14.58 -22.02 3.92
C ASN A 157 15.38 -20.74 4.19
N LYS A 158 15.10 -20.11 5.32
CA LYS A 158 16.11 -19.50 6.19
C LYS A 158 15.50 -19.34 7.58
N SER A 159 16.13 -19.99 8.54
CA SER A 159 15.80 -20.03 9.96
C SER A 159 15.58 -18.63 10.55
N GLN A 160 14.32 -18.24 10.73
CA GLN A 160 13.89 -17.25 11.72
C GLN A 160 12.56 -17.72 12.30
N THR A 161 12.66 -18.50 13.37
CA THR A 161 11.53 -18.86 14.23
C THR A 161 11.14 -17.63 15.06
N GLN A 162 9.90 -17.18 14.90
CA GLN A 162 9.23 -16.27 15.82
C GLN A 162 8.66 -17.03 17.02
N SER A 163 8.53 -16.32 18.15
CA SER A 163 7.80 -16.67 19.38
C SER A 163 8.48 -17.62 20.40
N VAL A 164 9.65 -17.23 20.89
CA VAL A 164 9.95 -17.29 22.34
C VAL A 164 10.83 -16.08 22.64
N ALA A 165 10.24 -15.01 23.15
CA ALA A 165 11.03 -14.06 23.92
C ALA A 165 11.51 -14.84 25.17
N ASP A 166 12.82 -15.04 25.30
CA ASP A 166 13.55 -14.93 26.59
C ASP A 166 14.56 -16.02 26.95
N THR A 167 14.97 -16.89 26.03
CA THR A 167 16.19 -17.69 26.27
C THR A 167 16.86 -18.05 24.96
N ILE A 168 18.17 -17.85 24.87
CA ILE A 168 18.93 -18.24 23.67
C ILE A 168 18.89 -19.76 23.59
N THR A 169 18.48 -20.30 22.45
CA THR A 169 18.42 -21.74 22.22
C THR A 169 19.35 -22.15 21.09
N HIS A 170 20.31 -23.06 21.34
CA HIS A 170 21.06 -23.70 20.26
C HIS A 170 20.13 -24.68 19.52
N HIS A 171 19.90 -24.46 18.21
CA HIS A 171 19.17 -25.41 17.36
C HIS A 171 20.13 -26.46 16.78
N SER A 172 20.23 -27.60 17.46
CA SER A 172 20.68 -28.86 16.85
C SER A 172 19.55 -29.88 17.03
N LYS A 173 19.00 -30.37 15.91
CA LYS A 173 18.02 -31.48 15.82
C LYS A 173 17.11 -31.65 17.06
N GLY A 174 16.05 -30.86 17.15
CA GLY A 174 14.82 -31.23 17.88
C GLY A 174 14.65 -30.80 19.35
N LYS A 175 15.62 -30.14 20.02
CA LYS A 175 15.39 -29.55 21.36
C LYS A 175 16.04 -28.17 21.50
N SER A 176 15.29 -27.20 22.02
CA SER A 176 15.77 -25.85 22.33
C SER A 176 16.66 -25.87 23.58
N LYS A 177 17.99 -25.78 23.40
CA LYS A 177 18.97 -25.82 24.52
C LYS A 177 19.16 -24.45 25.16
N VAL A 178 18.73 -24.25 26.40
CA VAL A 178 18.95 -23.01 27.19
C VAL A 178 20.44 -22.69 27.32
N ILE A 179 20.89 -21.54 26.82
CA ILE A 179 22.27 -21.07 27.01
C ILE A 179 22.42 -20.43 28.39
N GLU A 180 23.45 -20.85 29.11
CA GLU A 180 23.93 -20.24 30.35
C GLU A 180 25.39 -19.80 30.16
N LEU A 181 25.77 -18.71 30.81
CA LEU A 181 27.10 -18.11 30.71
C LEU A 181 27.79 -18.09 32.07
N ILE A 182 29.10 -18.20 32.06
CA ILE A 182 29.93 -18.12 33.26
C ILE A 182 30.33 -16.65 33.47
N PRO A 183 30.05 -16.05 34.65
CA PRO A 183 30.40 -14.65 34.93
C PRO A 183 31.89 -14.34 34.70
N GLU A 184 32.80 -15.21 35.12
CA GLU A 184 34.26 -15.06 34.93
C GLU A 184 34.66 -14.90 33.45
N LEU A 185 33.91 -15.52 32.54
CA LEU A 185 34.18 -15.47 31.09
C LEU A 185 33.45 -14.31 30.39
N CYS A 186 32.81 -13.43 31.16
CA CYS A 186 32.05 -12.30 30.67
C CYS A 186 32.64 -10.96 31.13
N LYS A 187 32.37 -9.92 30.36
CA LYS A 187 32.63 -8.52 30.73
C LYS A 187 31.31 -7.78 30.87
N ARG A 188 31.20 -6.92 31.87
CA ARG A 188 30.03 -6.08 32.14
C ARG A 188 30.16 -4.73 31.46
N SER A 189 29.07 -4.22 30.90
CA SER A 189 28.99 -2.84 30.43
C SER A 189 28.98 -1.87 31.62
N ILE A 190 29.60 -0.70 31.44
CA ILE A 190 29.45 0.41 32.39
C ILE A 190 28.04 1.02 32.35
N PHE A 191 27.27 0.76 31.28
CA PHE A 191 25.90 1.22 31.15
C PHE A 191 24.92 0.21 31.77
N PRO A 192 23.95 0.67 32.58
CA PRO A 192 22.84 -0.17 33.01
C PRO A 192 22.03 -0.69 31.82
N ALA A 193 21.41 -1.87 31.95
CA ALA A 193 20.62 -2.45 30.87
C ALA A 193 19.37 -1.61 30.56
N SER A 194 18.75 -0.99 31.57
CA SER A 194 17.69 0.00 31.44
C SER A 194 18.07 1.16 30.51
N VAL A 195 19.19 1.83 30.77
CA VAL A 195 19.71 2.92 29.94
C VAL A 195 20.00 2.45 28.52
N TRP A 196 20.60 1.27 28.37
CA TRP A 196 20.90 0.73 27.04
C TRP A 196 19.64 0.43 26.23
N LYS A 197 18.57 -0.08 26.85
CA LYS A 197 17.27 -0.29 26.18
C LYS A 197 16.65 1.03 25.74
N SER A 198 16.69 2.06 26.57
CA SER A 198 16.24 3.41 26.20
C SER A 198 17.06 3.96 25.02
N LEU A 199 18.38 3.82 25.08
CA LEU A 199 19.26 4.22 23.98
C LEU A 199 19.03 3.37 22.71
N ALA A 200 18.58 2.12 22.82
CA ALA A 200 18.23 1.30 21.66
C ALA A 200 17.05 1.85 20.86
N CYS A 201 16.16 2.61 21.52
CA CYS A 201 15.04 3.26 20.86
C CYS A 201 15.42 4.57 20.16
N ILE A 202 16.57 5.17 20.50
CA ILE A 202 16.95 6.52 20.03
C ILE A 202 17.02 6.61 18.51
N ARG A 203 17.48 5.54 17.83
CA ARG A 203 17.56 5.48 16.36
C ARG A 203 16.19 5.62 15.72
N SER A 204 15.19 4.92 16.26
CA SER A 204 13.81 4.98 15.78
C SER A 204 13.15 6.32 16.11
N ILE A 205 13.40 6.85 17.31
CA ILE A 205 12.88 8.16 17.72
C ILE A 205 13.43 9.27 16.82
N LEU A 206 14.75 9.36 16.66
CA LEU A 206 15.39 10.35 15.80
C LEU A 206 14.94 10.20 14.35
N TRP A 207 14.80 8.97 13.86
CA TRP A 207 14.27 8.71 12.53
C TRP A 207 12.86 9.28 12.36
N ARG A 208 11.95 9.04 13.31
CA ARG A 208 10.58 9.55 13.24
C ARG A 208 10.54 11.07 13.39
N MET A 209 11.31 11.65 14.31
CA MET A 209 11.43 13.10 14.47
C MET A 209 11.89 13.75 13.17
N GLU A 210 12.96 13.25 12.55
CA GLU A 210 13.49 13.81 11.31
C GLU A 210 12.52 13.64 10.14
N SER A 211 11.83 12.50 10.08
CA SER A 211 10.77 12.26 9.08
C SER A 211 9.64 13.28 9.21
N MET A 212 9.19 13.57 10.43
CA MET A 212 8.15 14.56 10.69
C MET A 212 8.60 15.99 10.37
N LEU A 213 9.84 16.36 10.72
CA LEU A 213 10.40 17.66 10.37
C LEU A 213 10.51 17.83 8.85
N SER A 214 10.97 16.80 8.15
CA SER A 214 11.05 16.79 6.68
C SER A 214 9.67 16.94 6.03
N VAL A 215 8.65 16.27 6.58
CA VAL A 215 7.26 16.45 6.13
C VAL A 215 6.77 17.88 6.38
N LYS A 216 7.09 18.46 7.55
CA LYS A 216 6.65 19.83 7.86
C LYS A 216 7.31 20.87 6.95
N GLU A 217 8.57 20.66 6.60
CA GLU A 217 9.28 21.45 5.60
C GLU A 217 8.62 21.32 4.22
N PHE A 218 8.30 20.08 3.80
CA PHE A 218 7.58 19.81 2.56
C PHE A 218 6.21 20.50 2.50
N GLU A 219 5.43 20.41 3.59
CA GLU A 219 4.14 21.09 3.72
C GLU A 219 4.26 22.59 3.53
N ASN A 220 5.23 23.23 4.19
CA ASN A 220 5.45 24.67 4.07
C ASN A 220 5.83 25.06 2.64
N LYS A 221 6.66 24.24 1.97
CA LYS A 221 7.04 24.44 0.56
C LYS A 221 5.82 24.34 -0.38
N MET A 222 4.91 23.42 -0.10
CA MET A 222 3.77 23.11 -0.97
C MET A 222 2.48 23.84 -0.60
N GLN A 223 2.51 24.67 0.44
CA GLN A 223 1.33 25.35 0.98
C GLN A 223 0.56 26.16 -0.09
N GLU A 224 1.27 26.82 -1.01
CA GLU A 224 0.69 27.59 -2.11
C GLU A 224 0.07 26.70 -3.21
N SER A 225 0.50 25.44 -3.31
CA SER A 225 0.08 24.53 -4.40
C SER A 225 -1.26 23.84 -4.14
N TRP A 226 -1.69 23.69 -2.88
CA TRP A 226 -2.94 22.98 -2.55
C TRP A 226 -3.88 23.69 -1.56
N ILE A 227 -3.48 24.77 -0.87
CA ILE A 227 -4.39 25.47 0.07
C ILE A 227 -5.22 26.55 -0.64
N VAL A 228 -6.54 26.49 -0.46
CA VAL A 228 -7.49 27.47 -0.99
C VAL A 228 -7.93 28.41 0.13
N GLY A 229 -7.46 29.66 0.13
CA GLY A 229 -8.20 30.81 0.68
C GLY A 229 -8.65 30.85 2.15
N SER A 230 -8.24 29.96 3.07
CA SER A 230 -8.71 30.01 4.47
C SER A 230 -7.92 30.91 5.43
N SER A 231 -8.68 31.59 6.29
CA SER A 231 -8.24 32.53 7.34
C SER A 231 -7.26 31.89 8.34
N ARG A 232 -6.44 32.71 9.01
CA ARG A 232 -5.32 32.30 9.89
C ARG A 232 -5.69 31.35 11.04
N ASN A 233 -6.97 31.26 11.43
CA ASN A 233 -7.39 30.65 12.69
C ASN A 233 -7.83 29.17 12.61
N GLU A 234 -8.12 28.61 11.43
CA GLU A 234 -8.35 27.16 11.26
C GLU A 234 -7.03 26.36 11.16
N ARG A 235 -5.88 27.06 11.11
CA ARG A 235 -4.56 26.53 10.76
C ARG A 235 -3.87 25.68 11.83
N GLN A 236 -4.36 25.60 13.07
CA GLN A 236 -3.63 24.96 14.17
C GLN A 236 -4.14 23.57 14.58
N LEU A 237 -5.44 23.28 14.45
CA LEU A 237 -6.02 21.98 14.85
C LEU A 237 -5.97 20.92 13.74
N GLN A 238 -5.86 21.32 12.47
CA GLN A 238 -5.72 20.41 11.31
C GLN A 238 -4.27 19.98 11.00
N ASN A 239 -3.26 20.60 11.63
CA ASN A 239 -1.85 20.38 11.24
C ASN A 239 -1.35 18.95 11.52
N ASN A 240 -1.71 18.34 12.65
CA ASN A 240 -1.11 17.06 13.03
C ASN A 240 -1.65 15.87 12.22
N SER A 241 -2.94 15.89 11.85
CA SER A 241 -3.56 14.85 11.02
C SER A 241 -2.96 14.87 9.61
N LEU A 242 -2.93 16.06 8.99
CA LEU A 242 -2.33 16.24 7.66
C LEU A 242 -0.86 15.80 7.62
N THR A 243 -0.06 16.20 8.61
CA THR A 243 1.35 15.79 8.68
C THR A 243 1.52 14.28 8.75
N MET A 244 0.67 13.58 9.52
CA MET A 244 0.72 12.12 9.57
C MET A 244 0.28 11.47 8.25
N THR A 245 -0.74 12.02 7.59
CA THR A 245 -1.23 11.54 6.30
C THR A 245 -0.21 11.77 5.18
N ILE A 246 0.47 12.91 5.15
CA ILE A 246 1.56 13.19 4.21
C ILE A 246 2.78 12.31 4.51
N LEU A 247 3.13 12.11 5.79
CA LEU A 247 4.18 11.16 6.18
C LEU A 247 3.88 9.76 5.64
N LYS A 248 2.63 9.31 5.76
CA LYS A 248 2.17 8.03 5.21
C LYS A 248 2.31 7.99 3.68
N ALA A 249 1.91 9.04 2.97
CA ALA A 249 2.03 9.15 1.51
C ALA A 249 3.50 9.12 1.03
N LEU A 250 4.43 9.67 1.81
CA LEU A 250 5.87 9.69 1.49
C LEU A 250 6.60 8.39 1.89
N THR A 251 5.94 7.44 2.56
CA THR A 251 6.55 6.22 3.10
C THR A 251 6.31 5.02 2.19
N LEU A 252 7.38 4.54 1.54
CA LEU A 252 7.32 3.34 0.67
C LEU A 252 7.18 2.06 1.51
N ALA A 253 6.48 1.05 1.00
CA ALA A 253 6.33 -0.25 1.69
C ALA A 253 7.67 -0.90 2.09
N ARG A 254 8.74 -0.67 1.31
CA ARG A 254 10.09 -1.16 1.61
C ARG A 254 10.78 -0.48 2.81
N ALA A 255 10.28 0.67 3.26
CA ALA A 255 10.75 1.30 4.49
C ALA A 255 10.43 0.45 5.73
N ASN A 256 9.46 -0.46 5.61
CA ASN A 256 9.08 -1.41 6.65
C ASN A 256 8.62 -0.72 7.96
N ASP A 257 7.90 0.38 7.81
CA ASP A 257 7.17 1.06 8.89
C ASP A 257 5.82 0.34 9.16
N ASP A 258 5.02 0.87 10.09
CA ASP A 258 3.67 0.38 10.41
C ASP A 258 2.60 0.82 9.39
N PHE A 259 2.93 1.84 8.60
CA PHE A 259 2.07 2.34 7.52
C PHE A 259 2.87 2.50 6.23
N ASN A 260 2.16 2.57 5.11
CA ASN A 260 2.72 2.82 3.80
C ASN A 260 1.71 3.62 2.95
N LEU A 261 2.18 4.04 1.78
CA LEU A 261 1.40 4.84 0.84
C LEU A 261 0.30 4.07 0.10
N GLU A 262 0.31 2.73 0.07
CA GLU A 262 -0.49 1.91 -0.88
C GLU A 262 -2.00 2.24 -0.84
N THR A 263 -2.58 2.41 0.36
CA THR A 263 -4.00 2.79 0.49
C THR A 263 -4.30 4.20 -0.02
N LEU A 264 -3.37 5.14 0.14
CA LEU A 264 -3.52 6.52 -0.31
C LEU A 264 -3.26 6.63 -1.80
N GLU A 265 -2.28 5.90 -2.32
CA GLU A 265 -2.00 5.74 -3.76
C GLU A 265 -3.26 5.29 -4.47
N PHE A 266 -3.90 4.24 -3.97
CA PHE A 266 -5.09 3.70 -4.62
C PHE A 266 -6.26 4.68 -4.65
N LEU A 267 -6.50 5.41 -3.55
CA LEU A 267 -7.50 6.47 -3.52
C LEU A 267 -7.13 7.61 -4.48
N GLY A 268 -5.89 8.07 -4.44
CA GLY A 268 -5.41 9.18 -5.27
C GLY A 268 -5.40 8.86 -6.77
N ASP A 269 -5.02 7.65 -7.16
CA ASP A 269 -5.08 7.16 -8.55
C ASP A 269 -6.52 7.18 -9.07
N SER A 270 -7.48 6.67 -8.28
CA SER A 270 -8.90 6.70 -8.64
C SER A 270 -9.44 8.12 -8.80
N TYR A 271 -9.07 9.03 -7.88
CA TYR A 271 -9.49 10.43 -7.94
C TYR A 271 -8.83 11.18 -9.09
N LEU A 272 -7.55 10.94 -9.36
CA LEU A 272 -6.83 11.54 -10.48
C LEU A 272 -7.50 11.19 -11.81
N LYS A 273 -7.82 9.91 -12.02
CA LYS A 273 -8.54 9.43 -13.20
C LYS A 273 -9.92 10.07 -13.30
N TYR A 274 -10.67 10.11 -12.20
CA TYR A 274 -11.97 10.77 -12.12
C TYR A 274 -11.91 12.25 -12.53
N ALA A 275 -11.04 13.04 -11.90
CA ALA A 275 -10.88 14.46 -12.12
C ALA A 275 -10.45 14.79 -13.56
N VAL A 276 -9.47 14.04 -14.09
CA VAL A 276 -8.97 14.22 -15.47
C VAL A 276 -10.04 13.80 -16.49
N SER A 277 -10.75 12.68 -16.27
CA SER A 277 -11.83 12.23 -17.16
C SER A 277 -12.94 13.29 -17.26
N ILE A 278 -13.36 13.88 -16.14
CA ILE A 278 -14.35 14.97 -16.13
C ILE A 278 -13.82 16.18 -16.91
N SER A 279 -12.60 16.64 -16.62
CA SER A 279 -12.02 17.80 -17.31
C SER A 279 -11.96 17.58 -18.82
N PHE A 280 -11.54 16.39 -19.27
CA PHE A 280 -11.44 16.07 -20.68
C PHE A 280 -12.78 15.88 -21.37
N PHE A 281 -13.73 15.20 -20.73
CA PHE A 281 -15.09 15.07 -21.23
C PHE A 281 -15.73 16.44 -21.49
N LEU A 282 -15.53 17.39 -20.58
CA LEU A 282 -16.07 18.75 -20.67
C LEU A 282 -15.32 19.65 -21.66
N SER A 283 -13.99 19.54 -21.72
CA SER A 283 -13.14 20.41 -22.55
C SER A 283 -13.13 20.01 -24.02
N TYR A 284 -13.31 18.71 -24.32
CA TYR A 284 -13.19 18.15 -25.66
C TYR A 284 -14.50 17.53 -26.14
N SER A 285 -15.51 18.36 -26.37
CA SER A 285 -16.87 17.91 -26.72
C SER A 285 -16.97 17.12 -28.02
N LYS A 286 -15.99 17.24 -28.93
CA LYS A 286 -15.96 16.55 -30.23
C LYS A 286 -15.13 15.26 -30.23
N PHE A 287 -14.43 14.97 -29.13
CA PHE A 287 -13.50 13.84 -29.10
C PHE A 287 -14.25 12.57 -28.73
N HIS A 288 -13.96 11.48 -29.45
CA HIS A 288 -14.51 10.17 -29.14
C HIS A 288 -13.74 9.49 -27.98
N GLU A 289 -14.29 8.40 -27.44
CA GLU A 289 -13.72 7.64 -26.31
C GLU A 289 -12.22 7.36 -26.49
N GLY A 290 -11.80 6.71 -27.58
CA GLY A 290 -10.39 6.38 -27.79
C GLY A 290 -9.43 7.58 -27.79
N GLN A 291 -9.86 8.76 -28.25
CA GLN A 291 -9.06 9.99 -28.18
C GLN A 291 -8.95 10.48 -26.73
N LEU A 292 -10.06 10.48 -25.99
CA LEU A 292 -10.10 10.86 -24.58
C LEU A 292 -9.25 9.91 -23.73
N SER A 293 -9.36 8.60 -23.96
CA SER A 293 -8.56 7.55 -23.31
C SER A 293 -7.07 7.68 -23.60
N SER A 294 -6.69 8.04 -24.84
CA SER A 294 -5.30 8.31 -25.21
C SER A 294 -4.73 9.54 -24.49
N LEU A 295 -5.49 10.65 -24.46
CA LEU A 295 -5.10 11.86 -23.72
C LEU A 295 -4.98 11.58 -22.21
N LYS A 296 -5.99 10.91 -21.63
CA LYS A 296 -6.01 10.51 -20.21
C LYS A 296 -4.74 9.73 -19.88
N SER A 297 -4.45 8.69 -20.66
CA SER A 297 -3.27 7.83 -20.46
C SER A 297 -1.96 8.58 -20.54
N LYS A 298 -1.84 9.60 -21.40
CA LYS A 298 -0.63 10.44 -21.48
C LYS A 298 -0.40 11.24 -20.19
N ILE A 299 -1.47 11.84 -19.66
CA ILE A 299 -1.41 12.66 -18.44
C ILE A 299 -1.18 11.81 -17.19
N VAL A 300 -1.96 10.75 -17.01
CA VAL A 300 -1.90 9.91 -15.80
C VAL A 300 -0.79 8.85 -15.88
N SER A 301 0.04 8.89 -16.93
CA SER A 301 1.15 7.96 -17.07
C SER A 301 2.17 8.12 -15.94
N ASN A 302 2.71 6.99 -15.46
CA ASN A 302 3.77 7.00 -14.44
C ASN A 302 4.98 7.82 -14.88
N GLU A 303 5.28 7.89 -16.19
CA GLU A 303 6.36 8.73 -16.70
C GLU A 303 6.06 10.23 -16.50
N ASN A 304 4.86 10.69 -16.85
CA ASN A 304 4.49 12.09 -16.64
C ASN A 304 4.46 12.46 -15.15
N LEU A 305 3.84 11.61 -14.31
CA LEU A 305 3.80 11.81 -12.86
C LEU A 305 5.19 11.81 -12.24
N TYR A 306 6.08 10.93 -12.71
CA TYR A 306 7.49 10.93 -12.31
C TYR A 306 8.18 12.27 -12.64
N GLN A 307 8.04 12.77 -13.88
CA GLN A 307 8.68 14.02 -14.29
C GLN A 307 8.19 15.22 -13.46
N ILE A 308 6.89 15.27 -13.14
CA ILE A 308 6.32 16.29 -12.24
C ILE A 308 6.90 16.11 -10.84
N GLY A 309 6.97 14.89 -10.34
CA GLY A 309 7.53 14.59 -9.02
C GLY A 309 8.99 15.03 -8.87
N ILE A 310 9.81 14.83 -9.91
CA ILE A 310 11.19 15.33 -9.94
C ILE A 310 11.24 16.86 -9.85
N LYS A 311 10.41 17.58 -10.62
CA LYS A 311 10.36 19.05 -10.59
C LYS A 311 9.96 19.61 -9.22
N MET A 312 9.14 18.88 -8.48
CA MET A 312 8.73 19.23 -7.11
C MET A 312 9.83 18.99 -6.06
N GLY A 313 10.88 18.24 -6.39
CA GLY A 313 11.93 17.82 -5.46
C GLY A 313 11.50 16.68 -4.54
N LEU A 314 10.45 15.92 -4.90
CA LEU A 314 9.92 14.81 -4.10
C LEU A 314 10.94 13.73 -3.71
N PRO A 315 11.93 13.35 -4.54
CA PRO A 315 12.91 12.33 -4.15
C PRO A 315 13.63 12.63 -2.83
N GLY A 316 13.81 13.91 -2.48
CA GLY A 316 14.46 14.32 -1.24
C GLY A 316 13.63 14.09 0.03
N TYR A 317 12.31 13.86 -0.10
CA TYR A 317 11.37 13.69 1.02
C TYR A 317 10.86 12.25 1.16
N ILE A 318 11.10 11.38 0.17
CA ILE A 318 10.57 10.01 0.16
C ILE A 318 11.34 9.12 1.13
N ILE A 319 10.59 8.44 2.01
CA ILE A 319 11.14 7.48 2.96
C ILE A 319 11.15 6.10 2.28
N GLY A 320 12.29 5.81 1.64
CA GLY A 320 12.46 4.60 0.84
C GLY A 320 13.35 3.50 1.43
N HIS A 321 13.86 3.66 2.64
CA HIS A 321 14.77 2.71 3.27
C HIS A 321 14.35 2.41 4.70
N ASN A 322 14.73 1.23 5.20
CA ASN A 322 14.46 0.83 6.58
C ASN A 322 15.54 1.41 7.51
N VAL A 323 15.14 1.83 8.70
CA VAL A 323 16.00 2.27 9.82
C VAL A 323 17.20 1.36 10.05
N ASP A 324 17.05 0.04 9.88
CA ASP A 324 18.08 -0.97 10.14
C ASP A 324 18.95 -1.36 8.91
N GLN A 325 18.71 -0.73 7.74
CA GLN A 325 19.33 -1.16 6.48
C GLN A 325 20.86 -1.01 6.47
N ASN A 326 21.39 0.01 7.15
CA ASN A 326 22.82 0.27 7.26
C ASN A 326 23.33 -0.09 8.66
N ASP A 327 24.58 -0.57 8.75
CA ASP A 327 25.23 -0.79 10.06
C ASP A 327 25.49 0.55 10.78
N ILE A 328 25.71 1.60 9.99
CA ILE A 328 25.86 2.99 10.41
C ILE A 328 24.51 3.69 10.27
N TRP A 329 23.98 4.24 11.36
CA TRP A 329 22.73 5.00 11.31
C TRP A 329 22.93 6.34 10.62
N VAL A 330 22.00 6.66 9.72
CA VAL A 330 21.91 7.91 8.96
C VAL A 330 20.43 8.34 9.01
N PRO A 331 20.12 9.62 9.27
CA PRO A 331 18.74 10.07 9.25
C PRO A 331 18.09 9.87 7.86
N PRO A 332 16.75 9.73 7.78
CA PRO A 332 16.07 9.61 6.50
C PRO A 332 16.34 10.85 5.64
N GLY A 333 16.68 10.64 4.36
CA GLY A 333 17.03 11.74 3.46
C GLY A 333 18.44 12.30 3.64
N PHE A 334 19.37 11.53 4.24
CA PHE A 334 20.81 11.85 4.27
C PHE A 334 21.62 10.69 3.65
N SER A 335 22.77 11.00 3.05
CA SER A 335 23.71 9.98 2.56
C SER A 335 25.12 10.19 3.13
N ILE A 336 25.88 9.09 3.19
CA ILE A 336 27.31 9.13 3.46
C ILE A 336 27.98 9.46 2.13
N ALA A 337 28.64 10.62 2.04
CA ALA A 337 29.46 10.98 0.89
C ALA A 337 30.55 9.91 0.71
N LYS A 338 30.54 9.19 -0.42
CA LYS A 338 31.64 8.29 -0.76
C LYS A 338 32.81 9.16 -1.22
N LYS A 339 34.02 8.89 -0.71
CA LYS A 339 35.26 9.61 -1.07
C LYS A 339 35.58 9.65 -2.58
N SER A 340 34.85 8.90 -3.41
CA SER A 340 34.98 8.91 -4.88
C SER A 340 34.12 9.96 -5.58
N ASP A 341 33.10 10.53 -4.91
CA ASP A 341 32.06 11.34 -5.57
C ASP A 341 32.29 12.86 -5.38
N SER A 342 33.36 13.24 -4.67
CA SER A 342 33.68 14.62 -4.29
C SER A 342 34.26 15.48 -5.43
N ILE A 343 34.49 14.93 -6.63
CA ILE A 343 35.09 15.69 -7.74
C ILE A 343 34.03 16.22 -8.73
N GLY A 344 32.77 15.75 -8.69
CA GLY A 344 31.74 16.14 -9.66
C GLY A 344 30.54 16.93 -9.12
N LEU A 345 30.36 17.01 -7.80
CA LEU A 345 29.15 17.59 -7.19
C LEU A 345 29.23 19.11 -6.97
N GLU A 346 30.43 19.67 -6.77
CA GLU A 346 30.58 21.11 -6.50
C GLU A 346 30.24 21.98 -7.73
N GLU A 347 30.40 21.45 -8.94
CA GLU A 347 30.17 22.18 -10.18
C GLU A 347 28.67 22.26 -10.57
N GLN A 348 27.84 21.33 -10.09
CA GLN A 348 26.38 21.32 -10.35
C GLN A 348 25.56 22.06 -9.29
N LEU A 349 26.08 22.20 -8.07
CA LEU A 349 25.39 22.89 -6.97
C LEU A 349 25.52 24.42 -7.05
N SER A 350 26.55 24.95 -7.72
CA SER A 350 26.78 26.39 -7.86
C SER A 350 25.83 27.09 -8.86
N THR A 351 25.18 26.33 -9.74
CA THR A 351 24.23 26.88 -10.75
C THR A 351 22.79 26.96 -10.25
N LEU A 352 22.47 26.31 -9.13
CA LEU A 352 21.19 26.43 -8.44
C LEU A 352 21.40 27.33 -7.22
N ASN A 353 21.01 28.60 -7.31
CA ASN A 353 20.96 29.54 -6.18
C ASN A 353 19.99 29.06 -5.07
N LEU A 354 20.31 27.96 -4.41
CA LEU A 354 19.66 27.46 -3.19
C LEU A 354 20.41 28.08 -2.01
N SER A 355 19.91 29.22 -1.56
CA SER A 355 20.44 29.93 -0.40
C SER A 355 20.39 29.05 0.86
N MET A 356 21.56 28.79 1.45
CA MET A 356 21.79 28.66 2.91
C MET A 356 20.84 27.77 3.73
N THR A 357 20.36 26.66 3.19
CA THR A 357 19.84 25.53 3.97
C THR A 357 20.64 24.29 3.61
N SER A 358 21.71 24.01 4.35
CA SER A 358 22.65 22.91 4.11
C SER A 358 22.05 21.52 4.45
N ARG A 359 20.90 21.17 3.86
CA ARG A 359 20.49 19.77 3.67
C ARG A 359 21.00 19.34 2.30
N VAL A 360 22.05 18.52 2.25
CA VAL A 360 22.38 17.80 1.01
C VAL A 360 21.35 16.69 0.88
N HIS A 361 20.19 16.99 0.28
CA HIS A 361 19.23 15.94 -0.07
C HIS A 361 19.96 14.97 -1.00
N PRO A 362 20.21 13.72 -0.56
CA PRO A 362 20.88 12.77 -1.40
C PRO A 362 20.00 12.54 -2.61
N THR A 363 20.62 12.49 -3.78
CA THR A 363 19.97 11.92 -4.95
C THR A 363 19.70 10.45 -4.65
N GLN A 364 18.54 10.14 -4.06
CA GLN A 364 18.13 8.77 -3.82
C GLN A 364 17.77 8.17 -5.17
N LYS A 365 18.44 7.08 -5.54
CA LYS A 365 18.07 6.31 -6.74
C LYS A 365 16.77 5.54 -6.45
N LEU A 366 15.65 6.20 -6.73
CA LEU A 366 14.31 5.63 -6.69
C LEU A 366 13.94 5.07 -8.08
N LYS A 367 13.06 4.07 -8.11
CA LYS A 367 12.45 3.65 -9.38
C LYS A 367 11.44 4.72 -9.80
N ASN A 368 11.33 5.02 -11.10
CA ASN A 368 10.37 6.00 -11.62
C ASN A 368 8.96 5.76 -11.08
N LYS A 369 8.54 4.47 -11.10
CA LYS A 369 7.25 4.04 -10.57
C LYS A 369 7.01 4.51 -9.13
N CYS A 370 7.98 4.38 -8.23
CA CYS A 370 7.79 4.75 -6.83
C CYS A 370 7.49 6.25 -6.63
N ILE A 371 8.02 7.13 -7.48
CA ILE A 371 7.75 8.57 -7.37
C ILE A 371 6.35 8.90 -7.92
N ALA A 372 5.93 8.21 -9.00
CA ALA A 372 4.56 8.32 -9.51
C ALA A 372 3.54 7.83 -8.47
N ASP A 373 3.78 6.67 -7.85
CA ASP A 373 2.91 6.12 -6.80
C ASP A 373 2.82 7.10 -5.59
N VAL A 374 3.92 7.78 -5.24
CA VAL A 374 3.93 8.83 -4.21
C VAL A 374 3.11 10.07 -4.62
N MET A 375 3.17 10.49 -5.89
CA MET A 375 2.34 11.60 -6.39
C MET A 375 0.84 11.31 -6.24
N GLU A 376 0.43 10.09 -6.56
CA GLU A 376 -0.95 9.61 -6.37
C GLU A 376 -1.29 9.56 -4.88
N ALA A 377 -0.40 9.01 -4.05
CA ALA A 377 -0.63 8.95 -2.61
C ALA A 377 -0.76 10.34 -1.95
N LEU A 378 0.01 11.33 -2.39
CA LEU A 378 -0.11 12.70 -1.92
C LEU A 378 -1.46 13.30 -2.31
N LEU A 379 -1.90 13.10 -3.55
CA LEU A 379 -3.23 13.52 -3.99
C LEU A 379 -4.33 12.87 -3.14
N GLY A 380 -4.22 11.57 -2.86
CA GLY A 380 -5.14 10.84 -1.99
C GLY A 380 -5.16 11.39 -0.56
N GLY A 381 -3.99 11.73 0.00
CA GLY A 381 -3.88 12.35 1.32
C GLY A 381 -4.48 13.75 1.39
N ILE A 382 -4.23 14.58 0.38
CA ILE A 382 -4.83 15.92 0.25
C ILE A 382 -6.34 15.82 0.13
N LEU A 383 -6.85 14.89 -0.67
CA LEU A 383 -8.28 14.67 -0.85
C LEU A 383 -8.97 14.34 0.49
N LEU A 384 -8.36 13.48 1.30
CA LEU A 384 -8.94 13.06 2.58
C LEU A 384 -8.94 14.16 3.64
N GLU A 385 -7.83 14.88 3.77
CA GLU A 385 -7.66 15.86 4.86
C GLU A 385 -8.18 17.25 4.49
N LEU A 386 -8.07 17.64 3.21
CA LEU A 386 -8.37 19.00 2.72
C LEU A 386 -9.54 19.05 1.73
N GLY A 387 -10.02 17.91 1.23
CA GLY A 387 -11.18 17.80 0.35
C GLY A 387 -10.90 18.06 -1.14
N GLU A 388 -11.96 17.94 -1.94
CA GLU A 388 -11.90 17.95 -3.42
C GLU A 388 -11.36 19.27 -3.99
N ASN A 389 -11.64 20.42 -3.37
CA ASN A 389 -11.16 21.71 -3.87
C ASN A 389 -9.63 21.81 -3.83
N SER A 390 -9.02 21.36 -2.73
CA SER A 390 -7.57 21.31 -2.59
C SER A 390 -6.93 20.28 -3.51
N ALA A 391 -7.55 19.12 -3.68
CA ALA A 391 -7.10 18.10 -4.61
C ALA A 391 -7.16 18.58 -6.08
N ASN A 392 -8.23 19.28 -6.47
CA ASN A 392 -8.37 19.89 -7.80
C ASN A 392 -7.31 20.96 -8.05
N ASN A 393 -7.03 21.81 -7.06
CA ASN A 393 -5.95 22.80 -7.16
C ASN A 393 -4.58 22.15 -7.29
N PHE A 394 -4.32 21.07 -6.54
CA PHE A 394 -3.09 20.31 -6.69
C PHE A 394 -2.93 19.78 -8.11
N ILE A 395 -3.99 19.23 -8.72
CA ILE A 395 -3.97 18.76 -10.11
C ILE A 395 -3.74 19.95 -11.06
N THR A 396 -4.45 21.07 -10.89
CA THR A 396 -4.32 22.23 -11.77
C THR A 396 -2.93 22.85 -11.72
N ASN A 397 -2.35 23.01 -10.54
CA ASN A 397 -1.06 23.65 -10.36
C ASN A 397 0.11 22.76 -10.81
N ASN A 398 0.02 21.44 -10.59
CA ASN A 398 1.14 20.53 -10.87
C ASN A 398 1.03 19.81 -12.23
N LEU A 399 -0.18 19.42 -12.65
CA LEU A 399 -0.41 18.73 -13.92
C LEU A 399 -0.83 19.69 -15.05
N GLY A 400 -1.16 20.95 -14.73
CA GLY A 400 -1.55 21.96 -15.71
C GLY A 400 -2.95 21.75 -16.31
N ILE A 401 -3.80 20.96 -15.64
CA ILE A 401 -5.15 20.63 -16.10
C ILE A 401 -6.16 21.40 -15.29
N LYS A 402 -6.98 22.21 -15.97
CA LYS A 402 -8.08 22.92 -15.31
C LYS A 402 -9.14 21.91 -14.89
N VAL A 403 -9.20 21.62 -13.59
CA VAL A 403 -10.25 20.80 -12.97
C VAL A 403 -11.21 21.74 -12.24
N GLY A 404 -12.53 21.58 -12.40
CA GLY A 404 -13.52 22.38 -11.67
C GLY A 404 -14.76 22.82 -12.46
N ARG A 405 -15.18 24.08 -12.28
CA ARG A 405 -16.40 24.69 -12.85
C ARG A 405 -16.28 24.96 -14.36
N LEU A 406 -15.86 23.97 -15.13
CA LEU A 406 -16.03 24.00 -16.59
C LEU A 406 -17.53 23.92 -16.87
N SER A 407 -18.06 24.91 -17.56
CA SER A 407 -19.44 24.88 -18.03
C SER A 407 -19.53 23.88 -19.17
N HIS A 408 -20.36 22.85 -19.01
CA HIS A 408 -20.79 22.08 -20.16
C HIS A 408 -21.70 22.99 -21.00
N ASN A 409 -21.23 23.43 -22.16
CA ASN A 409 -22.09 24.10 -23.13
C ASN A 409 -23.01 23.04 -23.73
N ILE A 410 -24.17 22.83 -23.12
CA ILE A 410 -25.23 22.01 -23.71
C ILE A 410 -25.75 22.82 -24.91
N ALA A 411 -25.41 22.39 -26.11
CA ALA A 411 -26.01 22.96 -27.32
C ALA A 411 -27.53 22.82 -27.17
N LYS A 412 -28.26 23.94 -27.30
CA LYS A 412 -29.72 23.90 -27.26
C LYS A 412 -30.20 23.00 -28.38
N LEU A 413 -30.89 21.92 -28.03
CA LEU A 413 -31.63 21.10 -28.99
C LEU A 413 -32.70 21.97 -29.65
N ASP A 414 -32.81 21.84 -30.98
CA ASP A 414 -33.95 22.34 -31.72
C ASP A 414 -35.26 21.62 -31.31
N ASP A 415 -36.39 22.18 -31.70
CA ASP A 415 -37.70 21.69 -31.26
C ASP A 415 -38.07 20.34 -31.90
N ASP A 416 -37.55 20.03 -33.07
CA ASP A 416 -37.87 18.78 -33.76
C ASP A 416 -37.11 17.59 -33.17
N ALA A 417 -35.83 17.77 -32.82
CA ALA A 417 -35.04 16.81 -32.06
C ALA A 417 -35.69 16.51 -30.70
N ARG A 418 -36.23 17.51 -30.00
CA ARG A 418 -36.95 17.31 -28.72
C ARG A 418 -38.21 16.45 -28.88
N LYS A 419 -38.97 16.68 -29.95
CA LYS A 419 -40.16 15.86 -30.26
C LYS A 419 -39.76 14.42 -30.57
N GLU A 420 -38.70 14.22 -31.34
CA GLU A 420 -38.21 12.89 -31.69
C GLU A 420 -37.68 12.13 -30.45
N ILE A 421 -36.88 12.79 -29.60
CA ILE A 421 -36.45 12.24 -28.31
C ILE A 421 -37.66 11.81 -27.46
N SER A 422 -38.71 12.63 -27.42
CA SER A 422 -39.92 12.31 -26.67
C SER A 422 -40.69 11.13 -27.25
N LYS A 423 -40.71 10.98 -28.58
CA LYS A 423 -41.31 9.82 -29.26
C LYS A 423 -40.54 8.54 -28.91
N ILE A 424 -39.20 8.56 -29.02
CA ILE A 424 -38.36 7.39 -28.71
C ILE A 424 -38.52 6.99 -27.23
N TYR A 425 -38.51 7.98 -26.32
CA TYR A 425 -38.68 7.76 -24.88
C TYR A 425 -40.00 7.05 -24.55
N ASN A 426 -41.10 7.50 -25.16
CA ASN A 426 -42.42 6.89 -24.94
C ASN A 426 -42.54 5.53 -25.65
N ALA A 427 -42.04 5.39 -26.87
CA ALA A 427 -42.16 4.14 -27.65
C ALA A 427 -41.45 2.94 -26.99
N HIS A 428 -40.39 3.20 -26.23
CA HIS A 428 -39.61 2.17 -25.54
C HIS A 428 -39.87 2.13 -24.02
N ASN A 429 -40.92 2.81 -23.53
CA ASN A 429 -41.28 2.87 -22.11
C ASN A 429 -40.09 3.17 -21.18
N LEU A 430 -39.24 4.14 -21.55
CA LEU A 430 -38.02 4.45 -20.78
C LEU A 430 -38.29 4.96 -19.36
N LYS A 431 -39.54 5.35 -19.07
CA LYS A 431 -40.01 5.67 -17.71
C LYS A 431 -39.90 4.48 -16.76
N ASP A 432 -40.09 3.26 -17.25
CA ASP A 432 -39.97 2.05 -16.44
C ASP A 432 -38.50 1.81 -16.06
N LEU A 433 -37.58 2.05 -17.00
CA LEU A 433 -36.15 2.01 -16.74
C LEU A 433 -35.73 3.08 -15.71
N GLU A 434 -36.26 4.30 -15.80
CA GLU A 434 -36.03 5.34 -14.79
C GLU A 434 -36.49 4.90 -13.39
N ALA A 435 -37.62 4.19 -13.30
CA ALA A 435 -38.10 3.63 -12.04
C ALA A 435 -37.16 2.53 -11.50
N VAL A 436 -36.66 1.64 -12.37
CA VAL A 436 -35.65 0.62 -12.01
C VAL A 436 -34.36 1.25 -11.51
N LEU A 437 -33.87 2.29 -12.20
CA LEU A 437 -32.68 3.03 -11.82
C LEU A 437 -32.89 3.85 -10.54
N GLY A 438 -34.14 4.19 -10.20
CA GLY A 438 -34.47 5.10 -9.11
C GLY A 438 -34.04 6.53 -9.39
N TYR A 439 -34.04 6.95 -10.66
CA TYR A 439 -33.60 8.27 -11.11
C TYR A 439 -34.46 8.76 -12.28
N SER A 440 -34.91 10.01 -12.23
CA SER A 440 -35.67 10.64 -13.32
C SER A 440 -34.83 11.70 -14.01
N PHE A 441 -34.60 11.54 -15.32
CA PHE A 441 -33.75 12.42 -16.11
C PHE A 441 -34.44 13.74 -16.41
N LYS A 442 -33.71 14.84 -16.22
CA LYS A 442 -34.12 16.17 -16.70
C LYS A 442 -33.91 16.28 -18.21
N ASP A 443 -32.78 15.78 -18.70
CA ASP A 443 -32.46 15.67 -20.12
C ASP A 443 -32.53 14.22 -20.60
N ARG A 444 -33.67 13.86 -21.19
CA ARG A 444 -33.92 12.53 -21.79
C ARG A 444 -32.94 12.18 -22.90
N LYS A 445 -32.28 13.18 -23.51
CA LYS A 445 -31.23 12.95 -24.51
C LYS A 445 -30.09 12.12 -23.94
N LEU A 446 -29.69 12.40 -22.69
CA LEU A 446 -28.59 11.70 -22.02
C LEU A 446 -28.92 10.23 -21.81
N LEU A 447 -30.15 9.92 -21.38
CA LEU A 447 -30.63 8.55 -21.23
C LEU A 447 -30.60 7.80 -22.56
N ILE A 448 -31.17 8.38 -23.63
CA ILE A 448 -31.17 7.74 -24.96
C ILE A 448 -29.74 7.55 -25.47
N SER A 449 -28.86 8.55 -25.28
CA SER A 449 -27.45 8.47 -25.68
C SER A 449 -26.71 7.34 -24.96
N ALA A 450 -26.90 7.19 -23.65
CA ALA A 450 -26.33 6.09 -22.86
C ALA A 450 -26.80 4.71 -23.34
N LEU A 451 -28.03 4.60 -23.84
CA LEU A 451 -28.62 3.37 -24.36
C LEU A 451 -28.28 3.10 -25.84
N THR A 452 -27.53 3.97 -26.52
CA THR A 452 -27.31 3.88 -27.97
C THR A 452 -25.92 3.35 -28.32
N HIS A 453 -25.85 2.17 -28.92
CA HIS A 453 -24.62 1.60 -29.49
C HIS A 453 -24.25 2.26 -30.84
N ALA A 454 -22.96 2.31 -31.15
CA ALA A 454 -22.44 2.95 -32.37
C ALA A 454 -22.97 2.35 -33.69
N THR A 455 -23.48 1.11 -33.67
CA THR A 455 -24.07 0.47 -34.86
C THR A 455 -25.52 0.87 -35.09
N TYR A 456 -26.19 1.52 -34.13
CA TYR A 456 -27.55 1.99 -34.32
C TYR A 456 -27.55 3.20 -35.27
N ASN A 457 -28.31 3.12 -36.36
CA ASN A 457 -28.26 4.10 -37.45
C ASN A 457 -28.64 5.52 -36.97
N HIS A 458 -27.80 6.51 -37.30
CA HIS A 458 -28.06 7.92 -36.97
C HIS A 458 -29.36 8.45 -37.58
N ASN A 459 -29.80 7.92 -38.73
CA ASN A 459 -31.07 8.30 -39.37
C ASN A 459 -32.33 7.87 -38.58
N ARG A 460 -32.18 7.13 -37.47
CA ARG A 460 -33.27 6.71 -36.57
C ARG A 460 -33.21 7.39 -35.20
N ILE A 461 -32.26 8.31 -35.01
CA ILE A 461 -32.10 9.04 -33.76
C ILE A 461 -32.13 10.53 -34.07
N ALA A 462 -32.74 11.30 -33.18
CA ALA A 462 -32.76 12.74 -33.25
C ALA A 462 -31.37 13.34 -33.47
N GLU A 463 -31.30 14.40 -34.27
CA GLU A 463 -30.06 15.13 -34.53
C GLU A 463 -29.37 15.53 -33.22
N GLY A 464 -28.07 15.23 -33.14
CA GLY A 464 -27.24 15.53 -31.98
C GLY A 464 -27.23 14.49 -30.86
N VAL A 465 -27.95 13.36 -30.96
CA VAL A 465 -27.76 12.22 -30.05
C VAL A 465 -26.51 11.43 -30.47
N GLU A 466 -25.53 11.37 -29.57
CA GLU A 466 -24.29 10.62 -29.76
C GLU A 466 -24.42 9.19 -29.20
N CYS A 467 -23.54 8.27 -29.61
CA CYS A 467 -23.46 6.95 -29.01
C CYS A 467 -22.87 7.00 -27.58
N TYR A 468 -23.08 5.92 -26.83
CA TYR A 468 -22.78 5.88 -25.40
C TYR A 468 -21.29 6.03 -25.04
N GLN A 469 -20.36 5.85 -26.00
CA GLN A 469 -18.93 5.65 -25.73
C GLN A 469 -18.28 6.79 -24.93
N ARG A 470 -18.68 8.04 -25.16
CA ARG A 470 -18.16 9.18 -24.36
C ARG A 470 -18.66 9.15 -22.93
N LEU A 471 -19.90 8.68 -22.71
CA LEU A 471 -20.49 8.51 -21.39
C LEU A 471 -19.90 7.28 -20.67
N GLU A 472 -19.60 6.19 -21.39
CA GLU A 472 -18.83 5.03 -20.88
C GLU A 472 -17.49 5.50 -20.31
N PHE A 473 -16.70 6.25 -21.10
CA PHE A 473 -15.42 6.82 -20.67
C PHE A 473 -15.51 7.58 -19.33
N LEU A 474 -16.57 8.38 -19.17
CA LEU A 474 -16.80 9.18 -17.98
C LEU A 474 -17.30 8.29 -16.82
N GLY A 475 -18.24 7.40 -17.10
CA GLY A 475 -18.86 6.48 -16.16
C GLY A 475 -17.88 5.50 -15.51
N ASP A 476 -16.95 4.93 -16.28
CA ASP A 476 -15.86 4.08 -15.80
C ASP A 476 -15.06 4.76 -14.67
N ALA A 477 -14.64 6.01 -14.92
CA ALA A 477 -13.86 6.77 -13.95
C ALA A 477 -14.68 7.15 -12.69
N ILE A 478 -15.98 7.43 -12.84
CA ILE A 478 -16.88 7.74 -11.72
C ILE A 478 -17.13 6.50 -10.86
N LEU A 479 -17.45 5.37 -11.50
CA LEU A 479 -17.68 4.09 -10.83
C LEU A 479 -16.46 3.67 -10.03
N GLN A 480 -15.27 3.74 -10.65
CA GLN A 480 -14.01 3.45 -9.97
C GLN A 480 -13.82 4.32 -8.73
N TYR A 481 -13.98 5.64 -8.85
CA TYR A 481 -13.81 6.53 -7.71
C TYR A 481 -14.84 6.28 -6.60
N ILE A 482 -16.12 6.07 -6.92
CA ILE A 482 -17.18 5.82 -5.92
C ILE A 482 -16.90 4.55 -5.12
N VAL A 483 -16.60 3.43 -5.80
CA VAL A 483 -16.34 2.16 -5.11
C VAL A 483 -15.07 2.25 -4.26
N VAL A 484 -13.98 2.85 -4.78
CA VAL A 484 -12.74 3.05 -4.02
C VAL A 484 -12.97 3.93 -2.79
N ARG A 485 -13.67 5.06 -2.96
CA ARG A 485 -14.04 5.98 -1.87
C ARG A 485 -14.88 5.28 -0.80
N HIS A 486 -15.88 4.50 -1.21
CA HIS A 486 -16.72 3.75 -0.28
C HIS A 486 -15.91 2.74 0.54
N CYS A 487 -15.07 1.95 -0.13
CA CYS A 487 -14.23 0.97 0.55
C CYS A 487 -13.23 1.61 1.52
N TYR A 488 -12.72 2.80 1.20
CA TYR A 488 -11.83 3.56 2.08
C TYR A 488 -12.56 4.05 3.35
N HIS A 489 -13.78 4.58 3.22
CA HIS A 489 -14.56 5.12 4.35
C HIS A 489 -15.29 4.08 5.19
N ALA A 490 -15.57 2.89 4.65
CA ALA A 490 -16.31 1.84 5.35
C ALA A 490 -15.58 1.27 6.59
N ASN A 491 -14.39 1.77 6.97
CA ASN A 491 -13.59 1.37 8.14
C ASN A 491 -13.28 -0.13 8.23
N ASN A 492 -13.48 -0.86 7.14
CA ASN A 492 -12.98 -2.21 7.00
C ASN A 492 -11.46 -2.06 6.85
N ASN A 493 -10.69 -2.58 7.81
CA ASN A 493 -9.23 -2.66 7.77
C ASN A 493 -8.75 -3.58 6.63
N TYR A 494 -9.21 -3.34 5.40
CA TYR A 494 -8.77 -4.03 4.20
C TYR A 494 -7.27 -3.80 4.07
N LYS A 495 -6.53 -4.89 3.86
CA LYS A 495 -5.17 -4.75 3.39
C LYS A 495 -5.25 -4.17 1.97
N PRO A 496 -4.24 -3.40 1.53
CA PRO A 496 -4.22 -2.82 0.18
C PRO A 496 -4.53 -3.85 -0.92
N ALA A 497 -4.01 -5.06 -0.78
CA ALA A 497 -4.24 -6.13 -1.74
C ALA A 497 -5.68 -6.65 -1.77
N ASP A 498 -6.40 -6.62 -0.65
CA ASP A 498 -7.81 -7.03 -0.56
C ASP A 498 -8.73 -5.94 -1.14
N LEU A 499 -8.36 -4.68 -0.94
CA LEU A 499 -9.03 -3.51 -1.51
C LEU A 499 -8.94 -3.54 -3.05
N HIS A 500 -7.76 -3.82 -3.61
CA HIS A 500 -7.59 -4.00 -5.04
C HIS A 500 -8.44 -5.16 -5.59
N ASP A 501 -8.44 -6.32 -4.94
CA ASP A 501 -9.24 -7.47 -5.36
C ASP A 501 -10.74 -7.13 -5.37
N PHE A 502 -11.23 -6.45 -4.34
CA PHE A 502 -12.63 -6.09 -4.23
C PHE A 502 -13.06 -5.14 -5.36
N VAL A 503 -12.28 -4.09 -5.60
CA VAL A 503 -12.59 -3.13 -6.65
C VAL A 503 -12.50 -3.77 -8.03
N GLU A 504 -11.46 -4.57 -8.30
CA GLU A 504 -11.32 -5.30 -9.58
C GLU A 504 -12.49 -6.27 -9.79
N ALA A 505 -12.87 -7.04 -8.76
CA ALA A 505 -13.98 -7.98 -8.84
C ALA A 505 -15.34 -7.29 -9.06
N SER A 506 -15.52 -6.08 -8.51
CA SER A 506 -16.79 -5.33 -8.61
C SER A 506 -16.97 -4.61 -9.94
N LEU A 507 -15.88 -4.12 -10.52
CA LEU A 507 -15.93 -3.24 -11.69
C LEU A 507 -15.42 -3.90 -12.98
N GLN A 508 -15.09 -5.19 -12.97
CA GLN A 508 -14.82 -5.91 -14.22
C GLN A 508 -16.09 -5.97 -15.10
N ASN A 509 -15.88 -5.95 -16.41
CA ASN A 509 -16.98 -5.94 -17.39
C ASN A 509 -17.99 -7.09 -17.18
N GLU A 510 -17.53 -8.28 -16.79
CA GLU A 510 -18.40 -9.41 -16.49
C GLU A 510 -19.38 -9.12 -15.34
N SER A 511 -18.92 -8.40 -14.32
CA SER A 511 -19.70 -8.02 -13.14
C SER A 511 -20.72 -6.94 -13.46
N LEU A 512 -20.30 -5.91 -14.18
CA LEU A 512 -21.21 -4.85 -14.64
C LEU A 512 -22.27 -5.41 -15.60
N ALA A 513 -21.91 -6.35 -16.49
CA ALA A 513 -22.87 -7.02 -17.36
C ALA A 513 -23.90 -7.86 -16.58
N VAL A 514 -23.48 -8.56 -15.50
CA VAL A 514 -24.42 -9.22 -14.58
C VAL A 514 -25.41 -8.22 -14.03
N MET A 515 -24.95 -7.06 -13.55
CA MET A 515 -25.85 -6.03 -13.02
C MET A 515 -26.80 -5.46 -14.09
N THR A 516 -26.32 -5.24 -15.31
CA THR A 516 -27.15 -4.89 -16.48
C THR A 516 -28.26 -5.92 -16.75
N MET A 517 -27.99 -7.21 -16.52
CA MET A 517 -28.98 -8.27 -16.64
C MET A 517 -29.94 -8.33 -15.46
N VAL A 518 -29.44 -8.26 -14.22
CA VAL A 518 -30.22 -8.30 -12.96
C VAL A 518 -31.32 -7.24 -12.98
N TYR A 519 -30.99 -6.03 -13.44
CA TYR A 519 -31.94 -4.91 -13.54
C TYR A 519 -32.71 -4.85 -14.87
N GLY A 520 -32.51 -5.80 -15.79
CA GLY A 520 -33.22 -5.81 -17.08
C GLY A 520 -32.84 -4.67 -18.03
N ILE A 521 -31.72 -3.98 -17.79
CA ILE A 521 -31.28 -2.81 -18.56
C ILE A 521 -31.00 -3.18 -20.02
N HIS A 522 -30.46 -4.38 -20.25
CA HIS A 522 -30.20 -4.93 -21.60
C HIS A 522 -31.42 -4.92 -22.53
N LYS A 523 -32.64 -4.95 -21.98
CA LYS A 523 -33.90 -4.92 -22.75
C LYS A 523 -34.15 -3.57 -23.43
N TYR A 524 -33.51 -2.51 -22.94
CA TYR A 524 -33.64 -1.13 -23.45
C TYR A 524 -32.48 -0.72 -24.37
N PHE A 525 -31.60 -1.65 -24.75
CA PHE A 525 -30.39 -1.32 -25.49
C PHE A 525 -30.63 -1.14 -27.00
N PHE A 526 -30.26 0.01 -27.56
CA PHE A 526 -30.41 0.31 -28.98
C PHE A 526 -29.14 -0.07 -29.76
N TYR A 527 -29.22 -1.15 -30.54
CA TYR A 527 -28.14 -1.60 -31.41
C TYR A 527 -28.68 -2.21 -32.70
N ASN A 528 -27.88 -2.18 -33.77
CA ASN A 528 -28.19 -2.83 -35.03
C ASN A 528 -26.99 -3.64 -35.50
N SER A 529 -26.70 -4.73 -34.79
CA SER A 529 -25.56 -5.60 -35.07
C SER A 529 -25.96 -7.07 -34.89
N PRO A 530 -25.99 -7.89 -35.97
CA PRO A 530 -26.34 -9.31 -35.88
C PRO A 530 -25.40 -10.12 -34.99
N SER A 531 -24.11 -9.77 -34.96
CA SER A 531 -23.13 -10.45 -34.10
C SER A 531 -23.40 -10.19 -32.63
N LEU A 532 -23.63 -8.93 -32.25
CA LEU A 532 -23.96 -8.54 -30.89
C LEU A 532 -25.29 -9.17 -30.45
N PHE A 533 -26.30 -9.18 -31.33
CA PHE A 533 -27.58 -9.83 -31.09
C PHE A 533 -27.41 -11.32 -30.77
N SER A 534 -26.62 -12.04 -31.58
CA SER A 534 -26.34 -13.46 -31.37
C SER A 534 -25.66 -13.72 -30.02
N GLN A 535 -24.65 -12.92 -29.66
CA GLN A 535 -23.93 -13.08 -28.40
C GLN A 535 -24.82 -12.81 -27.17
N ILE A 536 -25.65 -11.76 -27.22
CA ILE A 536 -26.59 -11.45 -26.13
C ILE A 536 -27.60 -12.59 -25.98
N ASN A 537 -28.17 -13.11 -27.07
CA ASN A 537 -29.13 -14.22 -27.00
C ASN A 537 -28.50 -15.51 -26.47
N GLN A 538 -27.25 -15.81 -26.84
CA GLN A 538 -26.52 -16.95 -26.27
C GLN A 538 -26.34 -16.81 -24.76
N LEU A 539 -26.02 -15.60 -24.27
CA LEU A 539 -25.97 -15.35 -22.83
C LEU A 539 -27.33 -15.57 -22.15
N LEU A 540 -28.41 -15.04 -22.73
CA LEU A 540 -29.76 -15.19 -22.17
C LEU A 540 -30.18 -16.66 -22.09
N GLN A 541 -29.76 -17.49 -23.06
CA GLN A 541 -29.97 -18.94 -23.02
C GLN A 541 -29.20 -19.64 -21.91
N ILE A 542 -27.93 -19.25 -21.68
CA ILE A 542 -27.09 -19.84 -20.61
C ILE A 542 -27.67 -19.53 -19.22
N VAL A 543 -28.26 -18.36 -19.08
CA VAL A 543 -28.83 -17.88 -17.83
C VAL A 543 -30.24 -18.45 -17.58
N ASP A 544 -30.77 -19.24 -18.52
CA ASP A 544 -32.08 -19.92 -18.54
C ASP A 544 -33.20 -19.12 -17.86
N THR A 545 -33.49 -17.97 -18.47
CA THR A 545 -34.48 -17.00 -18.00
C THR A 545 -35.89 -17.46 -18.35
N ASN A 546 -36.40 -18.53 -17.73
CA ASN A 546 -37.86 -18.68 -17.69
C ASN A 546 -38.43 -17.43 -16.99
N GLU A 547 -39.18 -16.59 -17.71
CA GLU A 547 -39.66 -15.28 -17.21
C GLU A 547 -40.42 -15.41 -15.88
N GLU A 548 -41.08 -16.55 -15.64
CA GLU A 548 -41.76 -16.85 -14.38
C GLU A 548 -40.80 -17.06 -13.19
N CYS A 549 -39.61 -17.59 -13.41
CA CYS A 549 -38.56 -17.71 -12.38
C CYS A 549 -37.92 -16.35 -12.08
N GLU A 550 -37.67 -15.53 -13.11
CA GLU A 550 -37.07 -14.20 -12.94
C GLU A 550 -37.94 -13.25 -12.10
N GLN A 551 -39.27 -13.35 -12.18
CA GLN A 551 -40.16 -12.47 -11.41
C GLN A 551 -40.22 -12.83 -9.91
N ARG A 552 -39.81 -14.04 -9.51
CA ARG A 552 -39.86 -14.51 -8.12
C ARG A 552 -38.58 -14.27 -7.34
N LEU A 553 -37.44 -14.19 -8.03
CA LEU A 553 -36.13 -14.03 -7.40
C LEU A 553 -35.87 -12.57 -7.02
N SER A 554 -35.31 -12.38 -5.83
CA SER A 554 -34.73 -11.10 -5.41
C SER A 554 -33.54 -10.71 -6.29
N THR A 555 -33.14 -9.44 -6.25
CA THR A 555 -31.97 -8.95 -7.02
C THR A 555 -30.67 -9.65 -6.62
N GLU A 556 -30.51 -10.00 -5.34
CA GLU A 556 -29.35 -10.76 -4.82
C GLU A 556 -29.31 -12.19 -5.36
N GLU A 557 -30.45 -12.88 -5.35
CA GLU A 557 -30.55 -14.24 -5.90
C GLU A 557 -30.27 -14.25 -7.40
N LYS A 558 -30.79 -13.27 -8.16
CA LYS A 558 -30.46 -13.11 -9.58
C LYS A 558 -28.97 -12.90 -9.78
N ALA A 559 -28.36 -11.98 -9.03
CA ALA A 559 -26.92 -11.72 -9.13
C ALA A 559 -26.10 -12.98 -8.86
N LEU A 560 -26.50 -13.81 -7.89
CA LEU A 560 -25.83 -15.06 -7.56
C LEU A 560 -25.98 -16.10 -8.67
N VAL A 561 -27.20 -16.33 -9.17
CA VAL A 561 -27.47 -17.26 -10.26
C VAL A 561 -26.68 -16.87 -11.49
N TYR A 562 -26.79 -15.61 -11.94
CA TYR A 562 -26.13 -15.12 -13.14
C TYR A 562 -24.61 -15.18 -12.99
N SER A 563 -24.08 -14.75 -11.84
CA SER A 563 -22.63 -14.83 -11.58
C SER A 563 -22.12 -16.28 -11.59
N ASN A 564 -22.90 -17.24 -11.11
CA ASN A 564 -22.50 -18.65 -11.13
C ASN A 564 -22.56 -19.24 -12.54
N SER A 565 -23.61 -18.96 -13.31
CA SER A 565 -23.76 -19.45 -14.69
C SER A 565 -22.66 -18.91 -15.63
N LEU A 566 -22.08 -17.74 -15.32
CA LEU A 566 -21.05 -17.10 -16.15
C LEU A 566 -19.60 -17.48 -15.77
N LYS A 567 -19.40 -18.29 -14.71
CA LYS A 567 -18.05 -18.70 -14.25
C LYS A 567 -17.30 -19.62 -15.20
N ASP A 568 -17.96 -20.22 -16.19
CA ASP A 568 -17.38 -21.24 -17.09
C ASP A 568 -16.59 -20.69 -18.30
N GLY A 569 -16.01 -19.50 -18.17
CA GLY A 569 -15.26 -18.87 -19.27
C GLY A 569 -16.16 -18.42 -20.43
N VAL A 570 -17.45 -18.28 -20.16
CA VAL A 570 -18.44 -17.74 -21.09
C VAL A 570 -18.01 -16.35 -21.54
N MET A 571 -18.07 -16.11 -22.85
CA MET A 571 -17.71 -14.82 -23.42
C MET A 571 -18.88 -13.84 -23.24
N ILE A 572 -18.67 -12.81 -22.44
CA ILE A 572 -19.66 -11.76 -22.21
C ILE A 572 -19.43 -10.61 -23.21
N PRO A 573 -20.46 -10.13 -23.92
CA PRO A 573 -20.36 -8.95 -24.77
C PRO A 573 -19.95 -7.73 -23.94
N LYS A 574 -18.82 -7.12 -24.32
CA LYS A 574 -18.34 -5.88 -23.71
C LYS A 574 -19.42 -4.78 -23.61
N PRO A 575 -20.26 -4.56 -24.65
CA PRO A 575 -21.27 -3.50 -24.59
C PRO A 575 -22.28 -3.58 -23.44
N LEU A 576 -22.47 -4.75 -22.80
CA LEU A 576 -23.37 -4.85 -21.64
C LEU A 576 -22.80 -4.21 -20.37
N GLY A 577 -21.47 -4.29 -20.17
CA GLY A 577 -20.79 -3.59 -19.09
C GLY A 577 -20.70 -2.10 -19.40
N ASP A 578 -20.30 -1.76 -20.64
CA ASP A 578 -20.23 -0.37 -21.12
C ASP A 578 -21.58 0.37 -20.97
N LEU A 579 -22.71 -0.33 -21.15
CA LEU A 579 -24.06 0.20 -20.97
C LEU A 579 -24.35 0.61 -19.52
N PHE A 580 -23.82 -0.14 -18.55
CA PHE A 580 -23.94 0.22 -17.13
C PHE A 580 -23.13 1.49 -16.85
N GLU A 581 -21.88 1.52 -17.31
CA GLU A 581 -20.98 2.67 -17.15
C GLU A 581 -21.56 3.94 -17.79
N SER A 582 -22.07 3.83 -19.01
CA SER A 582 -22.63 4.97 -19.74
C SER A 582 -23.86 5.57 -19.05
N LEU A 583 -24.72 4.75 -18.44
CA LEU A 583 -25.86 5.23 -17.66
C LEU A 583 -25.41 6.01 -16.43
N ILE A 584 -24.38 5.54 -15.72
CA ILE A 584 -23.83 6.28 -14.58
C ILE A 584 -23.21 7.61 -15.04
N GLY A 585 -22.48 7.60 -16.16
CA GLY A 585 -21.96 8.83 -16.78
C GLY A 585 -23.07 9.82 -17.13
N ALA A 586 -24.18 9.34 -17.69
CA ALA A 586 -25.34 10.16 -18.05
C ALA A 586 -26.02 10.80 -16.83
N ILE A 587 -26.26 10.00 -15.78
CA ILE A 587 -26.87 10.46 -14.52
C ILE A 587 -25.98 11.52 -13.86
N PHE A 588 -24.67 11.31 -13.84
CA PHE A 588 -23.72 12.27 -13.28
C PHE A 588 -23.79 13.63 -13.97
N ILE A 589 -23.91 13.66 -15.30
CA ILE A 589 -24.07 14.92 -16.03
C ILE A 589 -25.43 15.55 -15.75
N ASP A 590 -26.51 14.77 -15.77
CA ASP A 590 -27.89 15.25 -15.60
C ASP A 590 -28.16 15.84 -14.20
N CYS A 591 -27.55 15.26 -13.15
CA CYS A 591 -27.66 15.75 -11.78
C CYS A 591 -26.75 16.97 -11.48
N GLY A 592 -26.04 17.49 -12.48
CA GLY A 592 -25.16 18.66 -12.32
C GLY A 592 -23.80 18.34 -11.72
N ARG A 593 -23.32 17.09 -11.87
CA ARG A 593 -22.03 16.58 -11.36
C ARG A 593 -21.97 16.45 -9.83
N SER A 594 -23.09 16.17 -9.17
CA SER A 594 -23.09 15.84 -7.73
C SER A 594 -22.64 14.40 -7.55
N ILE A 595 -21.48 14.22 -6.91
CA ILE A 595 -20.95 12.89 -6.62
C ILE A 595 -21.80 12.19 -5.56
N GLU A 596 -22.44 12.92 -4.65
CA GLU A 596 -23.29 12.41 -3.58
C GLU A 596 -24.53 11.70 -4.13
N VAL A 597 -25.23 12.34 -5.09
CA VAL A 597 -26.41 11.75 -5.74
C VAL A 597 -26.04 10.46 -6.47
N VAL A 598 -24.92 10.45 -7.17
CA VAL A 598 -24.48 9.27 -7.93
C VAL A 598 -23.93 8.18 -7.00
N ASN A 599 -23.28 8.55 -5.89
CA ASN A 599 -22.76 7.62 -4.89
C ASN A 599 -23.85 6.70 -4.36
N ASP A 600 -24.96 7.26 -3.88
CA ASP A 600 -26.04 6.49 -3.27
C ASP A 600 -26.74 5.59 -4.31
N LEU A 601 -26.85 6.08 -5.55
CA LEU A 601 -27.38 5.32 -6.67
C LEU A 601 -26.48 4.13 -7.04
N VAL A 602 -25.17 4.37 -7.22
CA VAL A 602 -24.20 3.33 -7.58
C VAL A 602 -24.12 2.26 -6.50
N LEU A 603 -24.02 2.65 -5.22
CA LEU A 603 -23.92 1.70 -4.13
C LEU A 603 -25.17 0.82 -4.01
N ARG A 604 -26.36 1.39 -4.23
CA ARG A 604 -27.62 0.61 -4.30
C ARG A 604 -27.63 -0.35 -5.50
N LEU A 605 -27.20 0.11 -6.68
CA LEU A 605 -27.18 -0.73 -7.87
C LEU A 605 -26.14 -1.86 -7.74
N LEU A 606 -25.00 -1.64 -7.10
CA LEU A 606 -23.98 -2.69 -6.91
C LEU A 606 -24.24 -3.57 -5.68
N GLN A 607 -25.16 -3.19 -4.80
CA GLN A 607 -25.46 -3.90 -3.55
C GLN A 607 -25.71 -5.41 -3.75
N PRO A 608 -26.49 -5.88 -4.74
CA PRO A 608 -26.75 -7.30 -4.91
C PRO A 608 -25.48 -8.14 -5.09
N GLN A 609 -24.50 -7.59 -5.80
CA GLN A 609 -23.24 -8.24 -6.03
C GLN A 609 -22.28 -8.07 -4.84
N HIS A 610 -22.23 -6.88 -4.25
CA HIS A 610 -21.41 -6.63 -3.07
C HIS A 610 -21.84 -7.50 -1.86
N ALA A 611 -23.13 -7.83 -1.74
CA ALA A 611 -23.64 -8.76 -0.74
C ALA A 611 -23.05 -10.18 -0.89
N ILE A 612 -22.87 -10.64 -2.14
CA ILE A 612 -22.20 -11.92 -2.44
C ILE A 612 -20.73 -11.83 -2.06
N PHE A 613 -20.06 -10.71 -2.37
CA PHE A 613 -18.64 -10.52 -2.09
C PHE A 613 -18.34 -10.37 -0.59
N ALA A 614 -19.31 -9.97 0.22
CA ALA A 614 -19.18 -9.95 1.67
C ALA A 614 -18.91 -11.36 2.26
N GLN A 615 -19.32 -12.43 1.57
CA GLN A 615 -19.01 -13.81 1.97
C GLN A 615 -17.57 -14.23 1.61
N GLY A 616 -16.94 -13.51 0.70
CA GLY A 616 -15.57 -13.74 0.26
C GLY A 616 -15.29 -13.00 -1.05
N VAL A 617 -14.30 -12.10 -1.04
CA VAL A 617 -13.93 -11.34 -2.24
C VAL A 617 -13.41 -12.30 -3.32
N PRO A 618 -13.98 -12.29 -4.54
CA PRO A 618 -13.50 -13.15 -5.60
C PRO A 618 -12.09 -12.74 -5.98
N LYS A 619 -11.14 -13.67 -5.86
CA LYS A 619 -9.78 -13.45 -6.35
C LYS A 619 -9.67 -13.87 -7.81
N SER A 620 -8.89 -13.12 -8.57
CA SER A 620 -8.54 -13.51 -9.94
C SER A 620 -7.91 -14.91 -9.97
N PRO A 621 -8.32 -15.82 -10.89
CA PRO A 621 -7.72 -17.15 -11.03
C PRO A 621 -6.20 -17.11 -11.17
N ILE A 622 -5.67 -16.08 -11.83
CA ILE A 622 -4.24 -15.88 -12.01
C ILE A 622 -3.56 -15.63 -10.66
N ARG A 623 -4.18 -14.81 -9.79
CA ARG A 623 -3.66 -14.47 -8.47
C ARG A 623 -3.69 -15.67 -7.54
N ILE A 624 -4.80 -16.41 -7.49
CA ILE A 624 -4.93 -17.64 -6.67
C ILE A 624 -3.81 -18.62 -7.05
N LEU A 625 -3.56 -18.80 -8.34
CA LEU A 625 -2.53 -19.72 -8.81
C LEU A 625 -1.11 -19.23 -8.47
N HIS A 626 -0.83 -17.92 -8.55
CA HIS A 626 0.43 -17.33 -8.09
C HIS A 626 0.62 -17.43 -6.56
N GLU A 627 -0.45 -17.32 -5.76
CA GLU A 627 -0.43 -17.53 -4.31
C GLU A 627 -0.15 -19.00 -3.98
N LYS A 628 -0.72 -19.95 -4.73
CA LYS A 628 -0.50 -21.40 -4.58
C LYS A 628 0.91 -21.83 -5.01
N PHE A 629 1.45 -21.22 -6.07
CA PHE A 629 2.77 -21.53 -6.63
C PHE A 629 3.69 -20.29 -6.67
N PRO A 630 4.25 -19.87 -5.52
CA PRO A 630 5.10 -18.67 -5.42
C PRO A 630 6.44 -18.82 -6.15
N SER A 631 6.85 -20.05 -6.47
CA SER A 631 8.03 -20.37 -7.29
C SER A 631 7.96 -19.81 -8.72
N GLY A 632 6.78 -19.36 -9.15
CA GLY A 632 6.53 -18.74 -10.44
C GLY A 632 5.74 -19.65 -11.40
N LEU A 633 5.04 -19.03 -12.35
CA LEU A 633 4.27 -19.71 -13.40
C LEU A 633 4.91 -19.39 -14.75
N LEU A 634 5.07 -20.41 -15.61
CA LEU A 634 5.67 -20.25 -16.93
C LEU A 634 4.59 -20.28 -18.01
N PHE A 635 4.32 -19.12 -18.61
CA PHE A 635 3.43 -19.00 -19.76
C PHE A 635 4.23 -18.96 -21.06
N LYS A 636 3.91 -19.84 -22.02
CA LYS A 636 4.57 -19.89 -23.34
C LYS A 636 3.55 -19.62 -24.44
N LYS A 637 3.90 -18.71 -25.36
CA LYS A 637 3.11 -18.44 -26.56
C LYS A 637 3.38 -19.54 -27.58
N GLU A 638 2.32 -20.15 -28.10
CA GLU A 638 2.41 -21.19 -29.12
C GLU A 638 1.95 -20.65 -30.47
N LYS A 639 2.48 -21.23 -31.56
CA LYS A 639 2.02 -20.92 -32.91
C LYS A 639 0.67 -21.59 -33.15
N THR A 640 -0.25 -20.86 -33.76
CA THR A 640 -1.53 -21.37 -34.26
C THR A 640 -1.51 -21.42 -35.77
N GLU A 641 -2.21 -22.40 -36.35
CA GLU A 641 -2.44 -22.48 -37.79
C GLU A 641 -3.44 -21.40 -38.25
N ASP A 642 -4.36 -21.01 -37.37
CA ASP A 642 -5.29 -19.92 -37.58
C ASP A 642 -4.74 -18.61 -36.99
N ASN A 643 -4.51 -17.61 -37.87
CA ASN A 643 -4.01 -16.29 -37.49
C ASN A 643 -5.04 -15.46 -36.70
N SER A 644 -6.31 -15.85 -36.67
CA SER A 644 -7.36 -15.19 -35.89
C SER A 644 -7.34 -15.56 -34.40
N LEU A 645 -6.74 -16.71 -34.06
CA LEU A 645 -6.65 -17.22 -32.70
C LEU A 645 -5.23 -17.10 -32.14
N ARG A 646 -5.14 -17.17 -30.82
CA ARG A 646 -3.89 -17.17 -30.04
C ARG A 646 -3.88 -18.41 -29.16
N LYS A 647 -2.78 -19.13 -29.16
CA LYS A 647 -2.57 -20.28 -28.28
C LYS A 647 -1.54 -19.96 -27.21
N LEU A 648 -1.87 -20.31 -25.99
CA LEU A 648 -1.01 -20.12 -24.83
C LEU A 648 -0.95 -21.44 -24.06
N SER A 649 0.23 -21.75 -23.54
CA SER A 649 0.43 -22.87 -22.62
C SER A 649 0.94 -22.39 -21.27
N LEU A 650 0.56 -23.12 -20.24
CA LEU A 650 0.91 -22.90 -18.84
C LEU A 650 1.64 -24.14 -18.33
N GLN A 651 2.86 -23.94 -17.86
CA GLN A 651 3.64 -24.95 -17.15
C GLN A 651 3.73 -24.56 -15.67
N VAL A 652 3.25 -25.44 -14.80
CA VAL A 652 3.25 -25.26 -13.34
C VAL A 652 4.50 -25.94 -12.74
N PRO A 653 5.09 -25.42 -11.64
CA PRO A 653 6.33 -25.96 -11.07
C PRO A 653 6.30 -27.43 -10.63
N ASP A 654 5.12 -27.98 -10.39
CA ASP A 654 4.90 -29.39 -10.06
C ASP A 654 4.94 -30.33 -11.30
N GLY A 655 5.10 -29.77 -12.49
CA GLY A 655 5.17 -30.52 -13.76
C GLY A 655 3.87 -30.54 -14.55
N SER A 656 2.75 -30.05 -14.01
CA SER A 656 1.48 -29.97 -14.72
C SER A 656 1.55 -29.02 -15.92
N TYR A 657 0.88 -29.40 -17.01
CA TYR A 657 0.88 -28.67 -18.28
C TYR A 657 -0.53 -28.47 -18.83
N PHE A 658 -0.88 -27.23 -19.16
CA PHE A 658 -2.20 -26.86 -19.69
C PHE A 658 -2.04 -26.04 -20.97
N THR A 659 -2.99 -26.17 -21.91
CA THR A 659 -3.02 -25.38 -23.15
C THR A 659 -4.42 -24.82 -23.41
N ALA A 660 -4.51 -23.56 -23.85
CA ALA A 660 -5.76 -22.93 -24.24
C ALA A 660 -5.59 -22.11 -25.52
N THR A 661 -6.64 -22.13 -26.35
CA THR A 661 -6.79 -21.29 -27.53
C THR A 661 -7.88 -20.25 -27.29
N GLY A 662 -7.70 -19.06 -27.84
CA GLY A 662 -8.66 -17.96 -27.67
C GLY A 662 -8.32 -16.75 -28.51
N ILE A 663 -9.19 -15.76 -28.50
CA ILE A 663 -9.11 -14.58 -29.39
C ILE A 663 -7.90 -13.70 -29.04
N ASN A 664 -7.50 -13.66 -27.76
CA ASN A 664 -6.34 -12.92 -27.30
C ASN A 664 -5.62 -13.63 -26.14
N TYR A 665 -4.34 -13.30 -25.92
CA TYR A 665 -3.52 -13.92 -24.89
C TYR A 665 -4.04 -13.69 -23.46
N LYS A 666 -4.76 -12.59 -23.19
CA LYS A 666 -5.32 -12.29 -21.86
C LYS A 666 -6.42 -13.29 -21.51
N HIS A 667 -7.31 -13.56 -22.45
CA HIS A 667 -8.36 -14.57 -22.32
C HIS A 667 -7.76 -15.97 -22.16
N CYS A 668 -6.81 -16.36 -23.03
CA CYS A 668 -6.15 -17.67 -22.89
C CYS A 668 -5.49 -17.83 -21.51
N LYS A 669 -4.86 -16.78 -20.98
CA LYS A 669 -4.24 -16.79 -19.65
C LYS A 669 -5.28 -17.02 -18.55
N LYS A 670 -6.43 -16.36 -18.60
CA LYS A 670 -7.54 -16.54 -17.64
C LYS A 670 -8.06 -17.97 -17.68
N VAL A 671 -8.36 -18.49 -18.88
CA VAL A 671 -8.84 -19.86 -19.10
C VAL A 671 -7.85 -20.89 -18.58
N LEU A 672 -6.56 -20.77 -18.92
CA LEU A 672 -5.52 -21.67 -18.41
C LEU A 672 -5.46 -21.72 -16.89
N CYS A 673 -5.53 -20.55 -16.23
CA CYS A 673 -5.48 -20.50 -14.78
C CYS A 673 -6.73 -21.15 -14.16
N MET A 674 -7.91 -20.96 -14.77
CA MET A 674 -9.13 -21.64 -14.31
C MET A 674 -9.04 -23.15 -14.48
N MET A 675 -8.57 -23.64 -15.64
CA MET A 675 -8.35 -25.07 -15.87
C MET A 675 -7.38 -25.68 -14.86
N ALA A 676 -6.27 -24.98 -14.61
CA ALA A 676 -5.28 -25.42 -13.62
C ALA A 676 -5.88 -25.49 -12.21
N LEU A 677 -6.60 -24.44 -11.78
CA LEU A 677 -7.24 -24.43 -10.46
C LEU A 677 -8.27 -25.54 -10.29
N ARG A 678 -9.14 -25.78 -11.29
CA ARG A 678 -10.11 -26.88 -11.25
C ARG A 678 -9.43 -28.23 -11.06
N CYS A 679 -8.37 -28.50 -11.82
CA CYS A 679 -7.61 -29.73 -11.68
C CYS A 679 -7.04 -29.90 -10.26
N TYR A 680 -6.64 -28.81 -9.59
CA TYR A 680 -6.18 -28.91 -8.21
C TYR A 680 -7.31 -29.01 -7.18
N ASP A 681 -8.46 -28.40 -7.43
CA ASP A 681 -9.62 -28.47 -6.51
C ASP A 681 -10.27 -29.86 -6.58
N GLU A 682 -10.31 -30.49 -7.77
CA GLU A 682 -10.78 -31.87 -7.97
C GLU A 682 -9.86 -32.92 -7.33
N ASN A 683 -8.55 -32.66 -7.26
CA ASN A 683 -7.58 -33.53 -6.59
C ASN A 683 -7.51 -33.33 -5.06
N SER A 684 -8.26 -32.36 -4.52
CA SER A 684 -8.31 -32.03 -3.07
C SER A 684 -9.50 -32.66 -2.35
N ASN A 685 -10.48 -33.18 -3.10
CA ASN A 685 -11.61 -33.99 -2.63
C ASN A 685 -11.33 -35.47 -2.87
#